data_AF-A0A1T0CHD2-F1
#
_entry.id   AF-A0A1T0CHD2-F1
#
_cell.length_a   1.000
_cell.length_b   1.000
_cell.length_c   1.000
_cell.angle_alpha   90.00
_cell.angle_beta   90.00
_cell.angle_gamma   90.00
#
_symmetry.space_group_name_H-M   'P 1'
#
loop_
_entity.id
_entity.type
_entity.pdbx_description
1 polymer ?
#
loop_
_entity_poly.entity_id
_entity_poly.type
_entity_poly.pdbx_seq_one_letter_code
_entity_poly.pdbx_strand_id
1 'polypeptide(L)'
;MVQQPSQDLYQILTHISALSEIPEPFALKRLIDALRVPKKELEEYLQSDASESKNSTNKDQDPNPANQKIQELIDILKKNPKLASDLALFCLNLLSQYRQLRMYSETGIAVEHEFWYGIKKLLGHKFIPLLPDKESVTELVAYLFNKRHDGRWLNSIDQEYFDTLTDLIRIDDEHQHLVATSKNHILNAMVFLSYRITALGLNPELLNRYPEQLNFSSAFVALNQETIKFVDDYRSKHQLDELLDTTPETDADSAPLLVMVEQCEDIATYMDKRIYKTGVSIRMTNLLMRLEQSLERMRILVALLADHHKERDKGIAQMMQALVSTSQNRYSIRYLLEENTRILSRKVTENSGMVGEHYISTDKHGYHQMFKKAAIGGVLIAFMATMKVLAYNIDLAPFGRMFINSMIYGLGFVLIHIIHGTVATKQPAMTAAAIATTISDGKGKGKGKRRHQLTKLSELIVDIMRTQFIAIMGNVLVAIPLAFAISWAWLWYTGSPMISFDMADHLLHELNPLLSLAIPHAAIAGIYLFLAGLIAGYYDNMAVFNQIGERLKRQWLLVKLLPQAKVERLGDFIEANLGAIMGNFLFGVFLGSTATIGYFLGLPLDIRHIAFSSANFAHGIFNMPAQDFTISILFISLLGVALIGLANLMVSFSLALMVALRSKDVQFMEWGRLFKQIMGHFFTHPMDFFYPRTLPMSYDKINNMGQLIYEDHQRKQSAYPSSVAMRRLKRELNKSKTNKPTANATTTNVANDKTLMDEKVAHLQQQKQQPNEIKKNGEEKSKLADLGKAEERLNAENQSESQKNEPTKKQEVKKQETK
;
A
#
# COMPACT_ATOMS: atom_id res chain seq x y z
N MET A 1 36.70 31.62 29.39
CA MET A 1 35.42 31.42 30.09
C MET A 1 34.57 30.44 29.29
N VAL A 2 34.84 29.15 29.41
CA VAL A 2 34.03 28.07 28.80
C VAL A 2 34.07 26.90 29.78
N GLN A 3 33.26 26.95 30.82
CA GLN A 3 33.17 25.91 31.85
C GLN A 3 31.76 25.82 32.48
N GLN A 4 30.72 26.31 31.78
CA GLN A 4 29.36 26.45 32.32
C GLN A 4 28.37 25.28 32.09
N PRO A 5 28.44 24.43 31.03
CA PRO A 5 27.34 23.48 30.76
C PRO A 5 27.24 22.31 31.77
N SER A 6 28.36 21.85 32.34
CA SER A 6 28.35 20.76 33.35
C SER A 6 27.80 21.20 34.70
N GLN A 7 27.95 22.49 35.05
CA GLN A 7 27.47 23.05 36.31
C GLN A 7 25.95 23.23 36.30
N ASP A 8 25.38 23.58 35.14
CA ASP A 8 23.93 23.69 34.96
C ASP A 8 23.22 22.34 35.06
N LEU A 9 23.77 21.28 34.44
CA LEU A 9 23.24 19.91 34.55
C LEU A 9 23.27 19.40 36.00
N TYR A 10 24.37 19.65 36.72
CA TYR A 10 24.47 19.30 38.13
C TYR A 10 23.41 20.00 38.99
N GLN A 11 23.18 21.31 38.78
CA GLN A 11 22.14 22.06 39.49
C GLN A 11 20.72 21.56 39.18
N ILE A 12 20.46 21.12 37.95
CA ILE A 12 19.18 20.52 37.57
C ILE A 12 18.98 19.19 38.32
N LEU A 13 20.01 18.34 38.36
CA LEU A 13 19.95 17.05 39.05
C LEU A 13 19.81 17.21 40.57
N THR A 14 20.49 18.17 41.20
CA THR A 14 20.28 18.44 42.63
C THR A 14 18.88 18.96 42.94
N HIS A 15 18.30 19.75 42.03
CA HIS A 15 16.91 20.17 42.15
C HIS A 15 15.92 19.01 41.99
N ILE A 16 16.18 18.07 41.07
CA ILE A 16 15.40 16.83 40.93
C ILE A 16 15.53 15.98 42.20
N SER A 17 16.74 15.85 42.75
CA SER A 17 17.00 15.13 44.00
C SER A 17 16.23 15.71 45.19
N ALA A 18 16.11 17.04 45.29
CA ALA A 18 15.30 17.70 46.32
C ALA A 18 13.78 17.48 46.17
N LEU A 19 13.31 17.06 44.99
CA LEU A 19 11.90 16.83 44.65
C LEU A 19 11.58 15.35 44.42
N SER A 20 12.46 14.42 44.81
CA SER A 20 12.32 12.99 44.51
C SER A 20 11.04 12.35 45.08
N GLU A 21 10.57 12.83 46.24
CA GLU A 21 9.33 12.37 46.89
C GLU A 21 8.07 13.06 46.34
N ILE A 22 8.18 14.31 45.86
CA ILE A 22 7.06 15.12 45.35
C ILE A 22 7.43 15.63 43.96
N PRO A 23 7.38 14.76 42.94
CA PRO A 23 7.95 15.08 41.65
C PRO A 23 7.09 16.07 40.88
N GLU A 24 7.74 17.11 40.36
CA GLU A 24 7.15 18.14 39.51
C GLU A 24 7.60 17.94 38.05
N PRO A 25 6.69 17.75 37.07
CA PRO A 25 7.05 17.50 35.67
C PRO A 25 8.03 18.52 35.07
N PHE A 26 7.98 19.76 35.55
CA PHE A 26 8.87 20.85 35.11
C PHE A 26 10.36 20.55 35.37
N ALA A 27 10.70 19.89 36.48
CA ALA A 27 12.09 19.57 36.81
C ALA A 27 12.70 18.60 35.77
N LEU A 28 11.95 17.56 35.41
CA LEU A 28 12.34 16.61 34.35
C LEU A 28 12.38 17.29 32.98
N LYS A 29 11.47 18.22 32.70
CA LYS A 29 11.50 19.00 31.46
C LYS A 29 12.79 19.80 31.32
N ARG A 30 13.28 20.42 32.40
CA ARG A 30 14.55 21.16 32.39
C ARG A 30 15.74 20.24 32.05
N LEU A 31 15.74 19.01 32.58
CA LEU A 31 16.76 18.01 32.25
C LEU A 31 16.71 17.64 30.76
N ILE A 32 15.53 17.32 30.22
CA ILE A 32 15.38 16.99 28.79
C ILE A 32 15.76 18.18 27.89
N ASP A 33 15.38 19.40 28.26
CA ASP A 33 15.74 20.61 27.50
C ASP A 33 17.26 20.84 27.49
N ALA A 34 17.98 20.51 28.58
CA ALA A 34 19.44 20.62 28.68
C ALA A 34 20.18 19.54 27.87
N LEU A 35 19.60 18.34 27.75
CA LEU A 35 20.15 17.23 26.96
C LEU A 35 19.80 17.32 25.47
N ARG A 36 18.83 18.16 25.10
CA ARG A 36 18.34 18.27 23.72
C ARG A 36 19.42 18.79 22.78
N VAL A 37 19.65 18.06 21.69
CA VAL A 37 20.52 18.48 20.60
C VAL A 37 19.80 19.47 19.65
N PRO A 38 20.42 20.61 19.30
CA PRO A 38 19.90 21.52 18.29
C PRO A 38 19.71 20.86 16.93
N LYS A 39 18.61 21.21 16.23
CA LYS A 39 18.28 20.63 14.92
C LYS A 39 19.41 20.75 13.90
N LYS A 40 20.11 21.89 13.88
CA LYS A 40 21.17 22.20 12.93
C LYS A 40 22.37 21.25 13.10
N GLU A 41 22.86 21.11 14.33
CA GLU A 41 23.97 20.22 14.67
C GLU A 41 23.65 18.75 14.35
N LEU A 42 22.42 18.30 14.65
CA LEU A 42 21.98 16.96 14.31
C LEU A 42 21.89 16.73 12.79
N GLU A 43 21.43 17.73 12.03
CA GLU A 43 21.33 17.61 10.57
C GLU A 43 22.69 17.66 9.87
N GLU A 44 23.66 18.40 10.42
CA GLU A 44 25.06 18.39 9.97
C GLU A 44 25.70 17.01 10.19
N TYR A 45 25.53 16.42 11.38
CA TYR A 45 25.99 15.07 11.69
C TYR A 45 25.36 13.97 10.81
N LEU A 46 24.03 13.99 10.65
CA LEU A 46 23.35 12.99 9.81
C LEU A 46 23.71 13.11 8.32
N GLN A 47 24.09 14.31 7.85
CA GLN A 47 24.54 14.53 6.48
C GLN A 47 26.00 14.09 6.27
N SER A 48 26.89 14.34 7.23
CA SER A 48 28.29 13.88 7.17
C SER A 48 28.35 12.35 7.19
N ASP A 49 27.63 11.69 8.10
CA ASP A 49 27.56 10.23 8.20
C ASP A 49 26.98 9.57 6.92
N ALA A 50 25.94 10.17 6.33
CA ALA A 50 25.37 9.70 5.06
C ALA A 50 26.30 9.90 3.84
N SER A 51 27.27 10.80 3.94
CA SER A 51 28.25 11.09 2.90
C SER A 51 29.53 10.23 3.03
N GLU A 52 29.98 9.95 4.25
CA GLU A 52 31.17 9.15 4.56
C GLU A 52 30.93 7.64 4.53
N SER A 53 29.69 7.17 4.79
CA SER A 53 29.30 5.77 4.54
C SER A 53 29.52 5.32 3.08
N LYS A 54 29.77 6.27 2.15
CA LYS A 54 30.11 5.99 0.75
C LYS A 54 31.62 5.93 0.46
N ASN A 55 32.49 6.43 1.35
CA ASN A 55 33.94 6.50 1.18
C ASN A 55 34.69 6.25 2.51
N SER A 56 35.35 5.10 2.58
CA SER A 56 36.62 4.84 3.29
C SER A 56 36.63 4.17 4.67
N THR A 57 37.69 3.38 4.80
CA THR A 57 38.23 2.61 5.91
C THR A 57 39.11 3.45 6.84
N ASN A 58 38.59 4.54 7.43
CA ASN A 58 39.32 5.24 8.52
C ASN A 58 38.35 5.80 9.56
N LYS A 59 38.59 5.40 10.82
CA LYS A 59 37.88 5.80 12.04
C LYS A 59 38.45 7.12 12.55
N ASP A 60 37.89 8.25 12.12
CA ASP A 60 37.89 9.48 12.89
C ASP A 60 36.49 10.08 12.74
N GLN A 61 35.53 9.48 13.45
CA GLN A 61 34.13 9.92 13.44
C GLN A 61 34.02 11.24 14.20
N ASP A 62 33.42 12.26 13.58
CA ASP A 62 32.91 13.40 14.32
C ASP A 62 31.99 12.87 15.44
N PRO A 63 32.26 13.21 16.71
CA PRO A 63 31.55 12.62 17.84
C PRO A 63 30.08 13.03 17.80
N ASN A 64 29.21 12.02 17.82
CA ASN A 64 27.77 12.20 17.83
C ASN A 64 27.36 13.15 18.96
N PRO A 65 26.72 14.30 18.66
CA PRO A 65 26.41 15.31 19.66
C PRO A 65 25.42 14.82 20.73
N ALA A 66 24.55 13.85 20.38
CA ALA A 66 23.64 13.23 21.35
C ALA A 66 24.42 12.37 22.36
N ASN A 67 25.37 11.56 21.88
CA ASN A 67 26.22 10.75 22.74
C ASN A 67 27.07 11.60 23.68
N GLN A 68 27.57 12.75 23.23
CA GLN A 68 28.32 13.68 24.09
C GLN A 68 27.46 14.19 25.25
N LYS A 69 26.20 14.59 24.98
CA LYS A 69 25.28 15.06 26.02
C LYS A 69 24.91 13.97 27.02
N ILE A 70 24.72 12.74 26.56
CA ILE A 70 24.46 11.61 27.45
C ILE A 70 25.72 11.24 28.23
N GLN A 71 26.91 11.34 27.64
CA GLN A 71 28.18 11.14 28.35
C GLN A 71 28.37 12.16 29.48
N GLU A 72 28.07 13.45 29.23
CA GLU A 72 28.11 14.50 30.26
C GLU A 72 27.21 14.14 31.46
N LEU A 73 26.00 13.63 31.18
CA LEU A 73 25.07 13.16 32.22
C LEU A 73 25.65 11.95 33.00
N ILE A 74 26.12 10.93 32.28
CA ILE A 74 26.74 9.73 32.85
C ILE A 74 27.91 10.09 33.77
N ASP A 75 28.77 11.01 33.36
CA ASP A 75 29.94 11.43 34.15
C ASP A 75 29.55 12.11 35.47
N ILE A 76 28.45 12.89 35.47
CA ILE A 76 27.93 13.52 36.69
C ILE A 76 27.32 12.48 37.64
N LEU A 77 26.52 11.55 37.09
CA LEU A 77 25.87 10.48 37.87
C LEU A 77 26.90 9.51 38.47
N LYS A 78 27.94 9.13 37.71
CA LYS A 78 29.06 8.30 38.21
C LYS A 78 29.78 8.93 39.39
N LYS A 79 29.93 10.26 39.39
CA LYS A 79 30.57 11.00 40.49
C LYS A 79 29.66 11.18 41.71
N ASN A 80 28.34 11.09 41.53
CA ASN A 80 27.35 11.35 42.58
C ASN A 80 26.26 10.26 42.59
N PRO A 81 26.53 9.07 43.15
CA PRO A 81 25.60 7.94 43.13
C PRO A 81 24.22 8.27 43.73
N LYS A 82 24.18 9.11 44.76
CA LYS A 82 22.92 9.56 45.37
C LYS A 82 22.00 10.29 44.38
N LEU A 83 22.56 11.13 43.49
CA LEU A 83 21.77 11.81 42.47
C LEU A 83 21.17 10.83 41.46
N ALA A 84 21.81 9.68 41.23
CA ALA A 84 21.29 8.65 40.34
C ALA A 84 20.11 7.89 40.96
N SER A 85 20.21 7.54 42.26
CA SER A 85 19.09 6.94 43.01
C SER A 85 17.92 7.90 43.13
N ASP A 86 18.17 9.16 43.52
CA ASP A 86 17.12 10.16 43.65
C ASP A 86 16.43 10.46 42.31
N LEU A 87 17.17 10.41 41.19
CA LEU A 87 16.60 10.52 39.85
C LEU A 87 15.70 9.32 39.51
N ALA A 88 16.10 8.10 39.90
CA ALA A 88 15.29 6.89 39.73
C ALA A 88 13.98 7.00 40.52
N LEU A 89 14.09 7.38 41.80
CA LEU A 89 12.97 7.60 42.70
C LEU A 89 12.01 8.67 42.16
N PHE A 90 12.55 9.81 41.74
CA PHE A 90 11.78 10.89 41.11
C PHE A 90 11.00 10.39 39.89
N CYS A 91 11.64 9.63 39.00
CA CYS A 91 11.00 9.13 37.78
C CYS A 91 9.87 8.15 38.09
N LEU A 92 10.07 7.24 39.05
CA LEU A 92 9.07 6.25 39.45
C LEU A 92 7.88 6.88 40.18
N ASN A 93 8.14 7.82 41.09
CA ASN A 93 7.08 8.60 41.75
C ASN A 93 6.33 9.49 40.74
N LEU A 94 7.02 10.04 39.74
CA LEU A 94 6.36 10.84 38.73
C LEU A 94 5.45 9.95 37.90
N LEU A 95 5.92 8.77 37.49
CA LEU A 95 5.17 7.84 36.66
C LEU A 95 3.96 7.24 37.42
N SER A 96 4.04 7.06 38.73
CA SER A 96 2.92 6.56 39.55
C SER A 96 1.75 7.55 39.65
N GLN A 97 1.97 8.85 39.40
CA GLN A 97 0.91 9.85 39.31
C GLN A 97 0.06 9.76 38.03
N TYR A 98 0.49 8.96 37.03
CA TYR A 98 -0.18 8.84 35.73
C TYR A 98 -0.69 7.42 35.47
N ARG A 99 -1.66 7.29 34.56
CA ARG A 99 -2.23 5.98 34.17
C ARG A 99 -1.27 5.20 33.27
N GLN A 100 -0.54 4.26 33.86
CA GLN A 100 0.49 3.47 33.17
C GLN A 100 -0.07 2.38 32.24
N LEU A 101 -1.25 1.83 32.52
CA LEU A 101 -1.81 0.72 31.71
C LEU A 101 -1.89 1.07 30.22
N ARG A 102 -2.38 2.27 29.89
CA ARG A 102 -2.48 2.77 28.50
C ARG A 102 -1.10 3.03 27.89
N MET A 103 -0.14 3.50 28.70
CA MET A 103 1.25 3.67 28.26
C MET A 103 1.78 2.35 27.70
N TYR A 104 1.71 1.26 28.46
CA TYR A 104 2.23 -0.04 28.05
C TYR A 104 1.40 -0.74 26.96
N SER A 105 0.07 -0.61 27.00
CA SER A 105 -0.81 -1.38 26.09
C SER A 105 -1.24 -0.67 24.81
N GLU A 106 -1.30 0.66 24.77
CA GLU A 106 -1.89 1.42 23.64
C GLU A 106 -0.88 2.27 22.87
N THR A 107 0.23 2.69 23.49
CA THR A 107 1.18 3.61 22.82
C THR A 107 1.92 2.90 21.70
N GLY A 108 2.16 3.61 20.60
CA GLY A 108 2.82 3.05 19.40
C GLY A 108 1.95 2.09 18.59
N ILE A 109 0.67 1.94 18.93
CA ILE A 109 -0.24 1.00 18.26
C ILE A 109 -1.35 1.78 17.56
N ALA A 110 -1.62 1.41 16.31
CA ALA A 110 -2.58 2.10 15.47
C ALA A 110 -4.00 2.06 16.07
N VAL A 111 -4.69 3.19 15.96
CA VAL A 111 -6.01 3.37 16.58
C VAL A 111 -7.08 2.64 15.78
N GLU A 112 -8.07 2.09 16.48
CA GLU A 112 -9.20 1.32 15.92
C GLU A 112 -10.17 2.13 15.05
N HIS A 113 -10.06 3.45 15.02
CA HIS A 113 -11.04 4.29 14.36
C HIS A 113 -11.10 4.07 12.85
N GLU A 114 -12.31 4.14 12.31
CA GLU A 114 -12.50 4.33 10.88
C GLU A 114 -11.67 5.54 10.43
N PHE A 115 -10.84 5.33 9.40
CA PHE A 115 -9.89 6.33 8.88
C PHE A 115 -10.47 7.75 8.77
N TRP A 116 -11.72 7.87 8.30
CA TRP A 116 -12.44 9.14 8.16
C TRP A 116 -12.74 9.83 9.49
N TYR A 117 -13.05 9.07 10.53
CA TYR A 117 -13.23 9.62 11.88
C TYR A 117 -11.92 10.22 12.40
N GLY A 118 -10.80 9.53 12.19
CA GLY A 118 -9.47 10.05 12.54
C GLY A 118 -9.15 11.37 11.84
N ILE A 119 -9.39 11.46 10.53
CA ILE A 119 -9.22 12.71 9.77
C ILE A 119 -10.15 13.81 10.29
N LYS A 120 -11.45 13.52 10.47
CA LYS A 120 -12.42 14.50 10.98
C LYS A 120 -12.02 15.00 12.36
N LYS A 121 -11.57 14.12 13.25
CA LYS A 121 -11.09 14.46 14.60
C LYS A 121 -9.87 15.39 14.53
N LEU A 122 -8.91 15.11 13.65
CA LEU A 122 -7.71 15.93 13.48
C LEU A 122 -7.97 17.26 12.76
N LEU A 123 -8.89 17.29 11.80
CA LEU A 123 -9.36 18.53 11.19
C LEU A 123 -10.10 19.38 12.22
N GLY A 124 -10.96 18.76 13.03
CA GLY A 124 -11.63 19.39 14.17
C GLY A 124 -10.64 19.97 15.17
N HIS A 125 -9.58 19.22 15.52
CA HIS A 125 -8.49 19.68 16.38
C HIS A 125 -7.84 21.00 15.92
N LYS A 126 -7.78 21.23 14.60
CA LYS A 126 -7.23 22.46 14.04
C LYS A 126 -8.11 23.69 14.32
N PHE A 127 -9.41 23.49 14.51
CA PHE A 127 -10.36 24.55 14.84
C PHE A 127 -10.62 24.66 16.35
N ILE A 128 -10.71 23.52 17.03
CA ILE A 128 -10.97 23.42 18.47
C ILE A 128 -9.99 22.39 19.05
N PRO A 129 -9.04 22.81 19.91
CA PRO A 129 -8.06 21.88 20.48
C PRO A 129 -8.76 20.78 21.28
N LEU A 130 -8.22 19.56 21.18
CA LEU A 130 -8.71 18.41 21.94
C LEU A 130 -8.33 18.64 23.41
N LEU A 131 -9.25 18.31 24.32
CA LEU A 131 -8.97 18.41 25.76
C LEU A 131 -7.88 17.39 26.12
N PRO A 132 -6.72 17.83 26.65
CA PRO A 132 -5.66 16.91 27.04
C PRO A 132 -6.08 16.09 28.24
N ASP A 133 -5.74 14.80 28.22
CA ASP A 133 -5.96 13.90 29.35
C ASP A 133 -4.83 14.09 30.37
N LYS A 134 -5.11 14.84 31.43
CA LYS A 134 -4.11 15.23 32.44
C LYS A 134 -3.44 14.04 33.13
N GLU A 135 -4.10 12.88 33.15
CA GLU A 135 -3.58 11.66 33.77
C GLU A 135 -2.87 10.74 32.76
N SER A 136 -2.70 11.18 31.51
CA SER A 136 -2.04 10.41 30.47
C SER A 136 -0.53 10.63 30.44
N VAL A 137 0.23 9.54 30.52
CA VAL A 137 1.69 9.55 30.29
C VAL A 137 2.03 10.12 28.91
N THR A 138 1.15 9.97 27.92
CA THR A 138 1.40 10.52 26.58
C THR A 138 1.39 12.04 26.57
N GLU A 139 0.57 12.69 27.41
CA GLU A 139 0.59 14.15 27.57
C GLU A 139 1.83 14.62 28.33
N LEU A 140 2.27 13.87 29.35
CA LEU A 140 3.53 14.12 30.03
C LEU A 140 4.71 14.07 29.04
N VAL A 141 4.79 13.02 28.20
CA VAL A 141 5.84 12.90 27.19
C VAL A 141 5.73 14.01 26.13
N ALA A 142 4.52 14.42 25.74
CA ALA A 142 4.34 15.55 24.81
C ALA A 142 4.83 16.88 25.42
N TYR A 143 4.67 17.05 26.73
CA TYR A 143 5.18 18.20 27.48
C TYR A 143 6.72 18.20 27.58
N LEU A 144 7.32 17.03 27.87
CA LEU A 144 8.77 16.84 27.98
C LEU A 144 9.46 16.99 26.61
N PHE A 145 8.94 16.32 25.59
CA PHE A 145 9.49 16.26 24.23
C PHE A 145 8.70 17.12 23.24
N ASN A 146 8.62 18.42 23.52
CA ASN A 146 7.77 19.35 22.79
C ASN A 146 8.29 19.79 21.41
N LYS A 147 9.49 19.35 20.97
CA LYS A 147 10.05 19.71 19.67
C LYS A 147 9.83 18.57 18.66
N ARG A 148 9.49 18.93 17.42
CA ARG A 148 9.25 17.96 16.33
C ARG A 148 10.46 17.07 15.99
N HIS A 149 11.68 17.48 16.34
CA HIS A 149 12.89 16.71 16.06
C HIS A 149 13.37 15.89 17.27
N ASP A 150 12.63 15.89 18.38
CA ASP A 150 13.06 15.22 19.61
C ASP A 150 13.21 13.69 19.42
N GLY A 151 12.37 13.07 18.57
CA GLY A 151 12.53 11.65 18.25
C GLY A 151 13.82 11.36 17.46
N ARG A 152 14.35 12.32 16.70
CA ARG A 152 15.54 12.09 15.85
C ARG A 152 16.83 12.03 16.65
N TRP A 153 17.03 12.93 17.62
CA TRP A 153 18.24 12.91 18.44
C TRP A 153 18.22 11.77 19.45
N LEU A 154 17.04 11.38 19.95
CA LEU A 154 16.92 10.22 20.83
C LEU A 154 17.30 8.93 20.10
N ASN A 155 16.86 8.79 18.84
CA ASN A 155 17.19 7.65 17.99
C ASN A 155 18.65 7.63 17.52
N SER A 156 19.39 8.73 17.65
CA SER A 156 20.81 8.77 17.34
C SER A 156 21.70 8.34 18.50
N ILE A 157 21.18 8.17 19.72
CA ILE A 157 22.01 7.74 20.86
C ILE A 157 22.40 6.27 20.66
N ASP A 158 23.69 5.96 20.81
CA ASP A 158 24.16 4.58 20.72
C ASP A 158 23.74 3.76 21.95
N GLN A 159 23.46 2.48 21.73
CA GLN A 159 22.96 1.56 22.76
C GLN A 159 23.88 1.50 23.99
N GLU A 160 25.19 1.60 23.82
CA GLU A 160 26.18 1.57 24.93
C GLU A 160 25.95 2.68 25.97
N TYR A 161 25.53 3.87 25.52
CA TYR A 161 25.22 4.98 26.42
C TYR A 161 23.90 4.75 27.17
N PHE A 162 22.91 4.13 26.52
CA PHE A 162 21.68 3.72 27.19
C PHE A 162 21.96 2.67 28.27
N ASP A 163 22.71 1.61 27.94
CA ASP A 163 23.09 0.53 28.86
C ASP A 163 23.85 1.09 30.08
N THR A 164 24.77 2.04 29.86
CA THR A 164 25.51 2.69 30.96
C THR A 164 24.60 3.55 31.83
N LEU A 165 23.61 4.24 31.24
CA LEU A 165 22.71 5.11 31.96
C LEU A 165 21.71 4.31 32.82
N THR A 166 21.16 3.23 32.29
CA THR A 166 20.26 2.31 33.01
C THR A 166 20.95 1.59 34.16
N ASP A 167 22.24 1.27 34.03
CA ASP A 167 23.02 0.70 35.12
C ASP A 167 23.27 1.67 36.28
N LEU A 168 23.32 2.98 36.00
CA LEU A 168 23.53 4.02 37.01
C LEU A 168 22.24 4.42 37.72
N ILE A 169 21.12 4.49 37.00
CA ILE A 169 19.82 4.90 37.53
C ILE A 169 19.14 3.69 38.19
N ARG A 170 19.56 3.36 39.42
CA ARG A 170 18.99 2.28 40.23
C ARG A 170 18.33 2.85 41.47
N ILE A 171 17.22 2.25 41.88
CA ILE A 171 16.53 2.63 43.12
C ILE A 171 17.22 1.97 44.32
N ASP A 172 17.18 2.63 45.47
CA ASP A 172 17.61 2.03 46.74
C ASP A 172 16.58 1.00 47.24
N ASP A 173 17.07 0.01 48.01
CA ASP A 173 16.26 -1.12 48.54
C ASP A 173 15.01 -0.65 49.33
N GLU A 174 15.08 0.51 49.99
CA GLU A 174 13.96 1.09 50.75
C GLU A 174 12.71 1.38 49.90
N HIS A 175 12.89 1.66 48.60
CA HIS A 175 11.81 2.06 47.70
C HIS A 175 11.46 0.98 46.66
N GLN A 176 11.86 -0.27 46.90
CA GLN A 176 11.62 -1.41 46.02
C GLN A 176 10.12 -1.63 45.70
N HIS A 177 9.22 -1.22 46.59
CA HIS A 177 7.77 -1.27 46.37
C HIS A 177 7.30 -0.50 45.11
N LEU A 178 7.99 0.58 44.72
CA LEU A 178 7.68 1.33 43.49
C LEU A 178 8.05 0.55 42.23
N VAL A 179 9.14 -0.21 42.29
CA VAL A 179 9.56 -1.11 41.20
C VAL A 179 8.57 -2.27 41.09
N ALA A 180 8.20 -2.89 42.21
CA ALA A 180 7.19 -3.95 42.26
C ALA A 180 5.84 -3.47 41.66
N THR A 181 5.41 -2.26 42.01
CA THR A 181 4.20 -1.63 41.46
C THR A 181 4.30 -1.44 39.95
N SER A 182 5.45 -0.95 39.45
CA SER A 182 5.68 -0.72 38.03
C SER A 182 5.70 -2.03 37.23
N LYS A 183 6.37 -3.07 37.76
CA LYS A 183 6.35 -4.43 37.19
C LYS A 183 4.93 -5.00 37.14
N ASN A 184 4.13 -4.81 38.19
CA ASN A 184 2.72 -5.21 38.20
C ASN A 184 1.89 -4.50 37.13
N HIS A 185 2.15 -3.22 36.85
CA HIS A 185 1.50 -2.50 35.74
C HIS A 185 1.90 -3.04 34.36
N ILE A 186 3.17 -3.42 34.17
CA ILE A 186 3.64 -4.08 32.94
C ILE A 186 2.93 -5.43 32.74
N LEU A 187 2.89 -6.26 33.79
CA LEU A 187 2.21 -7.57 33.75
C LEU A 187 0.71 -7.44 33.46
N ASN A 188 0.02 -6.49 34.08
CA ASN A 188 -1.37 -6.18 33.78
C ASN A 188 -1.56 -5.73 32.32
N ALA A 189 -0.63 -4.95 31.78
CA ALA A 189 -0.65 -4.55 30.38
C ALA A 189 -0.43 -5.74 29.44
N MET A 190 0.42 -6.71 29.79
CA MET A 190 0.59 -7.95 29.02
C MET A 190 -0.71 -8.76 28.96
N VAL A 191 -1.41 -8.92 30.10
CA VAL A 191 -2.72 -9.59 30.13
C VAL A 191 -3.74 -8.87 29.22
N PHE A 192 -3.86 -7.55 29.34
CA PHE A 192 -4.75 -6.77 28.48
C PHE A 192 -4.38 -6.89 26.99
N LEU A 193 -3.08 -6.84 26.69
CA LEU A 193 -2.55 -6.95 25.34
C LEU A 193 -2.83 -8.33 24.73
N SER A 194 -2.73 -9.41 25.50
CA SER A 194 -2.98 -10.77 25.01
C SER A 194 -4.44 -11.00 24.67
N TYR A 195 -5.39 -10.46 25.46
CA TYR A 195 -6.81 -10.44 25.10
C TYR A 195 -7.04 -9.69 23.80
N ARG A 196 -6.37 -8.54 23.61
CA ARG A 196 -6.48 -7.76 22.37
C ARG A 196 -5.90 -8.48 21.17
N ILE A 197 -4.73 -9.11 21.30
CA ILE A 197 -4.12 -9.94 20.24
C ILE A 197 -5.08 -11.06 19.85
N THR A 198 -5.68 -11.72 20.84
CA THR A 198 -6.68 -12.78 20.61
C THR A 198 -7.89 -12.25 19.85
N ALA A 199 -8.46 -11.12 20.26
CA ALA A 199 -9.59 -10.48 19.57
C ALA A 199 -9.25 -10.04 18.14
N LEU A 200 -8.04 -9.52 17.91
CA LEU A 200 -7.56 -9.14 16.59
C LEU A 200 -7.36 -10.37 15.70
N GLY A 201 -6.68 -11.41 16.20
CA GLY A 201 -6.39 -12.63 15.45
C GLY A 201 -7.63 -13.47 15.12
N LEU A 202 -8.62 -13.46 16.01
CA LEU A 202 -9.91 -14.16 15.82
C LEU A 202 -10.97 -13.30 15.14
N ASN A 203 -10.60 -12.16 14.55
CA ASN A 203 -11.57 -11.32 13.88
C ASN A 203 -12.26 -12.09 12.72
N PRO A 204 -13.60 -12.05 12.61
CA PRO A 204 -14.33 -12.78 11.57
C PRO A 204 -13.88 -12.44 10.14
N GLU A 205 -13.42 -11.21 9.90
CA GLU A 205 -12.91 -10.81 8.58
C GLU A 205 -11.66 -11.60 8.18
N LEU A 206 -10.77 -11.88 9.15
CA LEU A 206 -9.56 -12.70 8.97
C LEU A 206 -9.94 -14.18 8.84
N LEU A 207 -10.76 -14.70 9.76
CA LEU A 207 -11.12 -16.13 9.81
C LEU A 207 -11.89 -16.60 8.57
N ASN A 208 -12.88 -15.82 8.11
CA ASN A 208 -13.68 -16.19 6.94
C ASN A 208 -12.86 -16.25 5.65
N ARG A 209 -11.74 -15.53 5.60
CA ARG A 209 -10.90 -15.41 4.41
C ARG A 209 -9.76 -16.44 4.40
N TYR A 210 -9.35 -16.91 5.57
CA TYR A 210 -8.31 -17.92 5.74
C TYR A 210 -8.81 -19.14 6.54
N PRO A 211 -9.89 -19.82 6.09
CA PRO A 211 -10.51 -20.91 6.86
C PRO A 211 -9.66 -22.20 6.87
N GLU A 212 -8.72 -22.36 5.93
CA GLU A 212 -7.91 -23.60 5.77
C GLU A 212 -6.91 -23.83 6.92
N GLN A 213 -6.81 -22.91 7.88
CA GLN A 213 -5.81 -22.94 8.95
C GLN A 213 -6.49 -22.85 10.32
N LEU A 214 -7.30 -23.86 10.66
CA LEU A 214 -7.90 -24.05 11.99
C LEU A 214 -6.90 -23.87 13.15
N ASN A 215 -5.62 -24.13 12.92
CA ASN A 215 -4.52 -23.94 13.88
C ASN A 215 -4.22 -22.46 14.21
N PHE A 216 -4.72 -21.50 13.42
CA PHE A 216 -4.52 -20.07 13.70
C PHE A 216 -5.27 -19.64 14.94
N SER A 217 -6.52 -20.09 15.07
CA SER A 217 -7.32 -19.78 16.24
C SER A 217 -6.70 -20.34 17.50
N SER A 218 -6.10 -21.54 17.43
CA SER A 218 -5.40 -22.12 18.58
C SER A 218 -4.14 -21.36 18.96
N ALA A 219 -3.37 -20.82 18.01
CA ALA A 219 -2.14 -20.07 18.32
C ALA A 219 -2.43 -18.77 19.08
N PHE A 220 -3.43 -18.00 18.64
CA PHE A 220 -3.81 -16.76 19.34
C PHE A 220 -4.37 -17.03 20.75
N VAL A 221 -5.17 -18.09 20.91
CA VAL A 221 -5.67 -18.51 22.23
C VAL A 221 -4.54 -19.04 23.11
N ALA A 222 -3.61 -19.83 22.57
CA ALA A 222 -2.46 -20.34 23.30
C ALA A 222 -1.55 -19.19 23.77
N LEU A 223 -1.34 -18.15 22.95
CA LEU A 223 -0.60 -16.95 23.36
C LEU A 223 -1.21 -16.31 24.60
N ASN A 224 -2.55 -16.17 24.68
CA ASN A 224 -3.21 -15.65 25.87
C ASN A 224 -3.00 -16.55 27.09
N GLN A 225 -3.14 -17.87 26.93
CA GLN A 225 -2.91 -18.83 28.01
C GLN A 225 -1.47 -18.79 28.54
N GLU A 226 -0.48 -18.81 27.66
CA GLU A 226 0.94 -18.70 28.05
C GLU A 226 1.27 -17.34 28.66
N THR A 227 0.62 -16.25 28.20
CA THR A 227 0.77 -14.93 28.83
C THR A 227 0.28 -14.94 30.27
N ILE A 228 -0.91 -15.49 30.53
CA ILE A 228 -1.47 -15.56 31.88
C ILE A 228 -0.57 -16.41 32.79
N LYS A 229 -0.14 -17.58 32.31
CA LYS A 229 0.80 -18.44 33.05
C LYS A 229 2.10 -17.73 33.40
N PHE A 230 2.72 -17.06 32.42
CA PHE A 230 3.95 -16.29 32.65
C PHE A 230 3.73 -15.18 33.68
N VAL A 231 2.61 -14.45 33.59
CA VAL A 231 2.29 -13.36 34.51
C VAL A 231 2.11 -13.86 35.95
N ASP A 232 1.36 -14.95 36.13
CA ASP A 232 1.10 -15.52 37.45
C ASP A 232 2.39 -16.12 38.07
N ASP A 233 3.21 -16.82 37.27
CA ASP A 233 4.51 -17.36 37.71
C ASP A 233 5.49 -16.24 38.09
N TYR A 234 5.57 -15.18 37.27
CA TYR A 234 6.41 -14.01 37.54
C TYR A 234 5.99 -13.31 38.85
N ARG A 235 4.69 -13.06 39.05
CA ARG A 235 4.19 -12.44 40.29
C ARG A 235 4.55 -13.24 41.53
N SER A 236 4.33 -14.56 41.47
CA SER A 236 4.56 -15.45 42.59
C SER A 236 6.06 -15.55 42.93
N LYS A 237 6.93 -15.70 41.93
CA LYS A 237 8.38 -15.87 42.13
C LYS A 237 9.06 -14.60 42.65
N HIS A 238 8.67 -13.43 42.14
CA HIS A 238 9.22 -12.13 42.55
C HIS A 238 8.51 -11.52 43.77
N GLN A 239 7.48 -12.18 44.32
CA GLN A 239 6.68 -11.74 45.47
C GLN A 239 6.03 -10.35 45.26
N LEU A 240 5.63 -10.07 44.01
CA LEU A 240 5.10 -8.76 43.62
C LEU A 240 3.76 -8.42 44.30
N ASP A 241 2.98 -9.42 44.69
CA ASP A 241 1.69 -9.23 45.39
C ASP A 241 1.89 -8.69 46.82
N GLU A 242 3.07 -8.93 47.41
CA GLU A 242 3.48 -8.36 48.70
C GLU A 242 4.18 -6.99 48.52
N LEU A 243 4.22 -6.47 47.29
CA LEU A 243 4.96 -5.27 46.90
C LEU A 243 6.48 -5.39 47.14
N LEU A 244 6.98 -6.62 47.08
CA LEU A 244 8.41 -6.93 47.09
C LEU A 244 8.86 -7.22 45.65
N ASP A 245 10.16 -7.11 45.37
CA ASP A 245 10.74 -7.45 44.06
C ASP A 245 11.98 -8.34 44.26
N THR A 246 11.79 -9.47 44.92
CA THR A 246 12.89 -10.36 45.32
C THR A 246 13.44 -11.11 44.12
N THR A 247 14.76 -11.20 43.97
CA THR A 247 15.40 -12.01 42.93
C THR A 247 15.24 -13.51 43.23
N PRO A 248 14.47 -14.27 42.45
CA PRO A 248 14.26 -15.70 42.70
C PRO A 248 15.48 -16.52 42.30
N GLU A 249 15.66 -17.71 42.89
CA GLU A 249 16.71 -18.66 42.48
C GLU A 249 16.51 -19.17 41.05
N THR A 250 15.25 -19.32 40.63
CA THR A 250 14.85 -19.66 39.27
C THR A 250 13.79 -18.69 38.80
N ASP A 251 14.10 -17.90 37.77
CA ASP A 251 13.18 -16.90 37.24
C ASP A 251 11.99 -17.53 36.47
N ALA A 252 10.99 -16.72 36.14
CA ALA A 252 9.88 -17.11 35.28
C ALA A 252 10.35 -17.30 33.83
N ASP A 253 10.03 -18.44 33.23
CA ASP A 253 10.45 -18.73 31.85
C ASP A 253 9.54 -18.03 30.84
N SER A 254 10.08 -17.05 30.13
CA SER A 254 9.38 -16.33 29.06
C SER A 254 9.42 -17.03 27.70
N ALA A 255 10.24 -18.07 27.54
CA ALA A 255 10.42 -18.75 26.25
C ALA A 255 9.13 -19.32 25.66
N PRO A 256 8.24 -20.00 26.43
CA PRO A 256 6.97 -20.50 25.89
C PRO A 256 6.08 -19.38 25.32
N LEU A 257 6.00 -18.24 26.01
CA LEU A 257 5.27 -17.06 25.53
C LEU A 257 5.90 -16.51 24.25
N LEU A 258 7.22 -16.35 24.20
CA LEU A 258 7.92 -15.82 23.02
C LEU A 258 7.78 -16.73 21.80
N VAL A 259 7.73 -18.04 21.98
CA VAL A 259 7.44 -19.00 20.90
C VAL A 259 6.01 -18.80 20.38
N MET A 260 5.02 -18.59 21.26
CA MET A 260 3.65 -18.30 20.81
C MET A 260 3.55 -16.96 20.09
N VAL A 261 4.31 -15.94 20.52
CA VAL A 261 4.41 -14.64 19.83
C VAL A 261 4.99 -14.84 18.42
N GLU A 262 6.08 -15.59 18.28
CA GLU A 262 6.68 -15.91 16.97
C GLU A 262 5.70 -16.64 16.04
N GLN A 263 4.97 -17.63 16.55
CA GLN A 263 3.94 -18.31 15.77
C GLN A 263 2.84 -17.36 15.31
N CYS A 264 2.38 -16.44 16.15
CA CYS A 264 1.39 -15.44 15.78
C CYS A 264 1.93 -14.44 14.72
N GLU A 265 3.21 -14.09 14.80
CA GLU A 265 3.89 -13.24 13.80
C GLU A 265 4.04 -13.95 12.45
N ASP A 266 4.35 -15.24 12.46
CA ASP A 266 4.39 -16.07 11.25
C ASP A 266 3.01 -16.13 10.58
N ILE A 267 1.95 -16.27 11.37
CA ILE A 267 0.56 -16.23 10.90
C ILE A 267 0.24 -14.84 10.30
N ALA A 268 0.61 -13.75 10.97
CA ALA A 268 0.43 -12.39 10.46
C ALA A 268 1.16 -12.18 9.13
N THR A 269 2.43 -12.60 9.07
CA THR A 269 3.27 -12.53 7.86
C THR A 269 2.69 -13.36 6.72
N TYR A 270 2.18 -14.55 7.02
CA TYR A 270 1.50 -15.41 6.05
C TYR A 270 0.23 -14.74 5.52
N MET A 271 -0.59 -14.15 6.39
CA MET A 271 -1.79 -13.42 6.00
C MET A 271 -1.44 -12.22 5.13
N ASP A 272 -0.40 -11.45 5.46
CA ASP A 272 0.04 -10.32 4.62
C ASP A 272 0.41 -10.78 3.20
N LYS A 273 1.11 -11.92 3.10
CA LYS A 273 1.47 -12.55 1.82
C LYS A 273 0.27 -13.11 1.05
N ARG A 274 -0.82 -13.51 1.71
CA ARG A 274 -2.00 -14.11 1.06
C ARG A 274 -3.10 -13.10 0.74
N ILE A 275 -3.10 -11.93 1.40
CA ILE A 275 -4.00 -10.79 1.13
C ILE A 275 -4.03 -10.43 -0.36
N TYR A 276 -2.91 -10.61 -1.08
CA TYR A 276 -2.79 -10.40 -2.51
C TYR A 276 -3.77 -11.22 -3.37
N LYS A 277 -4.16 -12.42 -2.96
CA LYS A 277 -5.06 -13.28 -3.75
C LYS A 277 -6.53 -12.98 -3.52
N THR A 278 -6.87 -12.50 -2.33
CA THR A 278 -8.25 -12.37 -1.87
C THR A 278 -8.75 -10.93 -1.94
N GLY A 279 -7.92 -9.99 -2.39
CA GLY A 279 -8.18 -8.56 -2.30
C GLY A 279 -7.93 -7.99 -0.91
N VAL A 280 -7.84 -6.67 -0.82
CA VAL A 280 -7.40 -5.90 0.34
C VAL A 280 -8.47 -4.89 0.76
N SER A 281 -8.74 -4.74 2.06
CA SER A 281 -9.48 -3.58 2.57
C SER A 281 -8.60 -2.75 3.50
N ILE A 282 -8.95 -1.46 3.65
CA ILE A 282 -8.31 -0.57 4.63
C ILE A 282 -8.48 -1.14 6.04
N ARG A 283 -9.68 -1.67 6.35
CA ARG A 283 -9.97 -2.28 7.65
C ARG A 283 -9.07 -3.49 7.91
N MET A 284 -8.98 -4.41 6.95
CA MET A 284 -8.14 -5.60 7.05
C MET A 284 -6.66 -5.25 7.25
N THR A 285 -6.20 -4.27 6.47
CA THR A 285 -4.83 -3.75 6.57
C THR A 285 -4.55 -3.17 7.96
N ASN A 286 -5.48 -2.39 8.50
CA ASN A 286 -5.35 -1.82 9.83
C ASN A 286 -5.42 -2.90 10.92
N LEU A 287 -6.27 -3.93 10.77
CA LEU A 287 -6.31 -5.07 11.69
C LEU A 287 -4.96 -5.78 11.74
N LEU A 288 -4.37 -6.08 10.59
CA LEU A 288 -3.09 -6.79 10.51
C LEU A 288 -1.93 -5.96 11.07
N MET A 289 -1.87 -4.67 10.72
CA MET A 289 -0.88 -3.74 11.28
C MET A 289 -0.98 -3.63 12.80
N ARG A 290 -2.21 -3.54 13.34
CA ARG A 290 -2.45 -3.51 14.80
C ARG A 290 -2.05 -4.82 15.47
N LEU A 291 -2.25 -5.95 14.79
CA LEU A 291 -1.84 -7.26 15.28
C LEU A 291 -0.31 -7.32 15.40
N GLU A 292 0.42 -6.98 14.33
CA GLU A 292 1.89 -6.93 14.32
C GLU A 292 2.45 -5.99 15.40
N GLN A 293 1.92 -4.77 15.50
CA GLN A 293 2.33 -3.80 16.51
C GLN A 293 2.02 -4.29 17.95
N SER A 294 0.93 -5.04 18.13
CA SER A 294 0.60 -5.62 19.43
C SER A 294 1.52 -6.79 19.79
N LEU A 295 1.93 -7.61 18.82
CA LEU A 295 2.89 -8.71 19.02
C LEU A 295 4.28 -8.16 19.36
N GLU A 296 4.76 -7.16 18.61
CA GLU A 296 6.03 -6.48 18.91
C GLU A 296 5.98 -5.81 20.29
N ARG A 297 4.85 -5.19 20.65
CA ARG A 297 4.68 -4.63 21.98
C ARG A 297 4.79 -5.71 23.06
N MET A 298 4.26 -6.92 22.84
CA MET A 298 4.40 -8.02 23.80
C MET A 298 5.88 -8.36 24.04
N ARG A 299 6.71 -8.40 22.98
CA ARG A 299 8.15 -8.61 23.10
C ARG A 299 8.83 -7.52 23.92
N ILE A 300 8.48 -6.26 23.69
CA ILE A 300 9.01 -5.13 24.46
C ILE A 300 8.65 -5.26 25.94
N LEU A 301 7.39 -5.64 26.26
CA LEU A 301 6.97 -5.81 27.66
C LEU A 301 7.66 -6.99 28.34
N VAL A 302 7.88 -8.11 27.63
CA VAL A 302 8.67 -9.24 28.14
C VAL A 302 10.13 -8.80 28.38
N ALA A 303 10.73 -8.08 27.44
CA ALA A 303 12.10 -7.58 27.56
C ALA A 303 12.26 -6.65 28.78
N LEU A 304 11.28 -5.78 29.07
CA LEU A 304 11.29 -4.92 30.26
C LEU A 304 11.32 -5.68 31.59
N LEU A 305 10.89 -6.94 31.61
CA LEU A 305 10.90 -7.82 32.78
C LEU A 305 12.09 -8.79 32.78
N ALA A 306 12.94 -8.79 31.75
CA ALA A 306 14.07 -9.70 31.66
C ALA A 306 15.14 -9.37 32.72
N ASP A 307 15.67 -10.41 33.36
CA ASP A 307 16.80 -10.29 34.29
C ASP A 307 18.12 -9.96 33.55
N HIS A 308 18.21 -10.31 32.26
CA HIS A 308 19.35 -9.94 31.42
C HIS A 308 19.38 -8.42 31.18
N HIS A 309 20.27 -7.72 31.89
CA HIS A 309 20.42 -6.26 31.84
C HIS A 309 20.37 -5.68 30.41
N LYS A 310 21.06 -6.30 29.44
CA LYS A 310 21.08 -5.83 28.05
C LYS A 310 19.74 -5.93 27.31
N GLU A 311 18.92 -6.94 27.62
CA GLU A 311 17.61 -7.10 26.98
C GLU A 311 16.60 -6.11 27.56
N ARG A 312 16.63 -5.94 28.88
CA ARG A 312 15.84 -4.93 29.58
C ARG A 312 16.14 -3.53 29.11
N ASP A 313 17.42 -3.18 29.00
CA ASP A 313 17.85 -1.84 28.62
C ASP A 313 17.46 -1.51 27.16
N LYS A 314 17.50 -2.52 26.27
CA LYS A 314 16.88 -2.42 24.94
C LYS A 314 15.37 -2.17 25.02
N GLY A 315 14.66 -2.93 25.86
CA GLY A 315 13.21 -2.75 26.06
C GLY A 315 12.86 -1.33 26.52
N ILE A 316 13.65 -0.76 27.45
CA ILE A 316 13.48 0.62 27.93
C ILE A 316 13.67 1.62 26.78
N ALA A 317 14.76 1.49 26.02
CA ALA A 317 15.04 2.36 24.89
C ALA A 317 13.91 2.29 23.84
N GLN A 318 13.48 1.10 23.45
CA GLN A 318 12.38 0.89 22.50
C GLN A 318 11.04 1.47 23.01
N MET A 319 10.74 1.30 24.29
CA MET A 319 9.54 1.85 24.92
C MET A 319 9.55 3.39 24.91
N MET A 320 10.69 3.99 25.28
CA MET A 320 10.87 5.44 25.28
C MET A 320 10.73 6.02 23.87
N GLN A 321 11.36 5.39 22.87
CA GLN A 321 11.23 5.78 21.46
C GLN A 321 9.78 5.69 20.97
N ALA A 322 9.07 4.60 21.30
CA ALA A 322 7.67 4.44 20.93
C ALA A 322 6.77 5.52 21.54
N LEU A 323 7.01 5.89 22.80
CA LEU A 323 6.28 6.95 23.49
C LEU A 323 6.51 8.33 22.87
N VAL A 324 7.76 8.68 22.62
CA VAL A 324 8.15 9.96 22.01
C VAL A 324 7.62 10.07 20.58
N SER A 325 7.71 9.00 19.79
CA SER A 325 7.14 8.95 18.45
C SER A 325 5.62 9.11 18.47
N THR A 326 4.93 8.42 19.39
CA THR A 326 3.47 8.49 19.53
C THR A 326 3.02 9.89 19.93
N SER A 327 3.67 10.51 20.92
CA SER A 327 3.31 11.85 21.40
C SER A 327 3.47 12.92 20.31
N GLN A 328 4.54 12.84 19.52
CA GLN A 328 4.82 13.79 18.44
C GLN A 328 3.87 13.65 17.26
N ASN A 329 3.46 12.42 16.94
CA ASN A 329 2.65 12.13 15.76
C ASN A 329 1.14 12.12 16.02
N ARG A 330 0.70 12.17 17.29
CA ARG A 330 -0.70 12.07 17.71
C ARG A 330 -1.67 13.01 16.99
N TYR A 331 -1.24 14.25 16.72
CA TYR A 331 -2.07 15.28 16.06
C TYR A 331 -1.67 15.52 14.59
N SER A 332 -0.86 14.65 14.01
CA SER A 332 -0.36 14.80 12.64
C SER A 332 -1.29 14.13 11.63
N ILE A 333 -2.06 14.94 10.88
CA ILE A 333 -2.85 14.47 9.72
C ILE A 333 -1.92 13.80 8.70
N ARG A 334 -0.73 14.38 8.50
CA ARG A 334 0.26 13.85 7.57
C ARG A 334 0.70 12.45 7.97
N TYR A 335 1.02 12.23 9.25
CA TYR A 335 1.40 10.92 9.75
C TYR A 335 0.26 9.91 9.59
N LEU A 336 -0.97 10.28 9.97
CA LEU A 336 -2.15 9.42 9.78
C LEU A 336 -2.35 9.03 8.30
N LEU A 337 -2.19 9.99 7.38
CA LEU A 337 -2.27 9.75 5.94
C LEU A 337 -1.10 8.87 5.47
N GLU A 338 0.13 9.13 5.89
CA GLU A 338 1.31 8.33 5.50
C GLU A 338 1.17 6.88 5.99
N GLU A 339 0.78 6.65 7.25
CA GLU A 339 0.59 5.32 7.83
C GLU A 339 -0.48 4.50 7.09
N ASN A 340 -1.68 5.08 6.88
CA ASN A 340 -2.81 4.38 6.25
C ASN A 340 -2.71 4.30 4.73
N THR A 341 -2.18 5.35 4.07
CA THR A 341 -2.12 5.41 2.60
C THR A 341 -0.94 4.62 2.07
N ARG A 342 0.16 4.43 2.83
CA ARG A 342 1.31 3.64 2.35
C ARG A 342 0.90 2.21 2.01
N ILE A 343 0.20 1.53 2.91
CA ILE A 343 -0.17 0.14 2.71
C ILE A 343 -1.29 0.01 1.67
N LEU A 344 -2.28 0.91 1.69
CA LEU A 344 -3.35 0.93 0.69
C LEU A 344 -2.82 1.25 -0.72
N SER A 345 -1.98 2.28 -0.85
CA SER A 345 -1.38 2.70 -2.13
C SER A 345 -0.46 1.62 -2.70
N ARG A 346 0.39 1.02 -1.86
CA ARG A 346 1.21 -0.14 -2.25
C ARG A 346 0.35 -1.26 -2.80
N LYS A 347 -0.71 -1.63 -2.09
CA LYS A 347 -1.55 -2.79 -2.46
C LYS A 347 -2.52 -2.51 -3.63
N VAL A 348 -3.06 -1.29 -3.76
CA VAL A 348 -3.88 -0.86 -4.91
C VAL A 348 -3.04 -0.74 -6.18
N THR A 349 -1.83 -0.16 -6.07
CA THR A 349 -0.91 -0.05 -7.21
C THR A 349 -0.43 -1.44 -7.66
N GLU A 350 -0.11 -2.35 -6.73
CA GLU A 350 0.29 -3.73 -7.04
C GLU A 350 -0.84 -4.53 -7.72
N ASN A 351 -2.09 -4.41 -7.24
CA ASN A 351 -3.23 -5.14 -7.83
C ASN A 351 -3.63 -4.62 -9.22
N SER A 352 -3.42 -3.32 -9.49
CA SER A 352 -3.61 -2.71 -10.82
C SER A 352 -2.67 -3.31 -11.89
N GLY A 353 -1.59 -3.95 -11.44
CA GLY A 353 -0.55 -4.54 -12.29
C GLY A 353 -0.93 -5.78 -13.04
N MET A 354 -1.80 -6.62 -12.47
CA MET A 354 -2.17 -7.90 -13.09
C MET A 354 -2.94 -7.71 -14.41
N VAL A 355 -3.61 -6.57 -14.59
CA VAL A 355 -4.31 -6.20 -15.82
C VAL A 355 -3.38 -5.41 -16.78
N GLY A 356 -2.32 -4.80 -16.24
CA GLY A 356 -1.40 -3.88 -16.94
C GLY A 356 -0.38 -4.54 -17.87
N GLU A 357 0.07 -5.76 -17.59
CA GLU A 357 1.18 -6.41 -18.33
C GLU A 357 0.86 -6.65 -19.81
N HIS A 358 -0.40 -6.93 -20.15
CA HIS A 358 -0.86 -7.10 -21.52
C HIS A 358 -0.83 -5.81 -22.37
N TYR A 359 -0.52 -4.67 -21.75
CA TYR A 359 -0.42 -3.38 -22.41
C TYR A 359 1.02 -2.93 -22.70
N ILE A 360 2.03 -3.78 -22.49
CA ILE A 360 3.42 -3.50 -22.85
C ILE A 360 3.83 -4.40 -24.03
N SER A 361 4.18 -3.80 -25.16
CA SER A 361 4.69 -4.51 -26.32
C SER A 361 6.20 -4.68 -26.24
N THR A 362 6.66 -5.91 -26.07
CA THR A 362 8.09 -6.25 -26.02
C THR A 362 8.65 -6.67 -27.38
N ASP A 363 7.77 -6.92 -28.35
CA ASP A 363 8.11 -7.48 -29.65
C ASP A 363 7.29 -6.86 -30.81
N LYS A 364 7.70 -7.18 -32.04
CA LYS A 364 7.06 -6.67 -33.27
C LYS A 364 5.59 -7.09 -33.39
N HIS A 365 5.26 -8.33 -32.98
CA HIS A 365 3.89 -8.83 -33.07
C HIS A 365 2.97 -8.08 -32.08
N GLY A 366 3.41 -7.91 -30.82
CA GLY A 366 2.71 -7.09 -29.84
C GLY A 366 2.50 -5.65 -30.30
N TYR A 367 3.50 -5.04 -30.93
CA TYR A 367 3.41 -3.67 -31.47
C TYR A 367 2.30 -3.52 -32.52
N HIS A 368 2.20 -4.47 -33.47
CA HIS A 368 1.15 -4.45 -34.49
C HIS A 368 -0.23 -4.82 -33.93
N GLN A 369 -0.31 -5.74 -32.98
CA GLN A 369 -1.55 -6.06 -32.28
C GLN A 369 -2.08 -4.84 -31.53
N MET A 370 -1.19 -4.09 -30.88
CA MET A 370 -1.54 -2.86 -30.18
C MET A 370 -2.09 -1.79 -31.13
N PHE A 371 -1.47 -1.62 -32.30
CA PHE A 371 -1.99 -0.73 -33.35
C PHE A 371 -3.42 -1.12 -33.77
N LYS A 372 -3.69 -2.42 -34.01
CA LYS A 372 -5.03 -2.91 -34.38
C LYS A 372 -6.08 -2.61 -33.31
N LYS A 373 -5.76 -2.85 -32.03
CA LYS A 373 -6.65 -2.54 -30.91
C LYS A 373 -6.92 -1.04 -30.79
N ALA A 374 -5.88 -0.22 -30.97
CA ALA A 374 -5.99 1.23 -30.97
C ALA A 374 -6.80 1.77 -32.16
N ALA A 375 -6.62 1.19 -33.35
CA ALA A 375 -7.41 1.52 -34.53
C ALA A 375 -8.92 1.33 -34.31
N ILE A 376 -9.33 0.22 -33.66
CA ILE A 376 -10.73 -0.02 -33.26
C ILE A 376 -11.22 1.10 -32.33
N GLY A 377 -10.38 1.53 -31.37
CA GLY A 377 -10.65 2.68 -30.53
C GLY A 377 -10.83 3.97 -31.33
N GLY A 378 -9.95 4.23 -32.29
CA GLY A 378 -10.02 5.38 -33.19
C GLY A 378 -11.32 5.47 -33.98
N VAL A 379 -11.84 4.32 -34.45
CA VAL A 379 -13.15 4.25 -35.12
C VAL A 379 -14.26 4.75 -34.20
N LEU A 380 -14.38 4.17 -33.00
CA LEU A 380 -15.43 4.56 -32.06
C LEU A 380 -15.28 6.00 -31.57
N ILE A 381 -14.05 6.48 -31.39
CA ILE A 381 -13.78 7.86 -30.97
C ILE A 381 -14.24 8.87 -32.02
N ALA A 382 -14.08 8.59 -33.33
CA ALA A 382 -14.62 9.47 -34.37
C ALA A 382 -16.15 9.58 -34.26
N PHE A 383 -16.86 8.46 -34.11
CA PHE A 383 -18.31 8.46 -33.90
C PHE A 383 -18.72 9.20 -32.61
N MET A 384 -17.99 8.98 -31.50
CA MET A 384 -18.25 9.67 -30.24
C MET A 384 -18.05 11.19 -30.36
N ALA A 385 -16.99 11.63 -31.05
CA ALA A 385 -16.74 13.04 -31.32
C ALA A 385 -17.88 13.65 -32.15
N THR A 386 -18.29 12.95 -33.22
CA THR A 386 -19.44 13.37 -34.03
C THR A 386 -20.73 13.46 -33.20
N MET A 387 -21.06 12.45 -32.40
CA MET A 387 -22.24 12.47 -31.52
C MET A 387 -22.19 13.63 -30.53
N LYS A 388 -21.02 13.91 -29.94
CA LYS A 388 -20.85 15.04 -29.00
C LYS A 388 -21.06 16.39 -29.70
N VAL A 389 -20.53 16.55 -30.90
CA VAL A 389 -20.73 17.78 -31.68
C VAL A 389 -22.19 17.95 -32.08
N LEU A 390 -22.87 16.89 -32.53
CA LEU A 390 -24.29 16.94 -32.87
C LEU A 390 -25.17 17.21 -31.63
N ALA A 391 -24.79 16.68 -30.46
CA ALA A 391 -25.48 16.95 -29.20
C ALA A 391 -25.43 18.42 -28.77
N TYR A 392 -24.49 19.21 -29.29
CA TYR A 392 -24.41 20.65 -29.04
C TYR A 392 -25.62 21.41 -29.59
N ASN A 393 -26.19 20.93 -30.71
CA ASN A 393 -27.36 21.54 -31.35
C ASN A 393 -28.69 21.24 -30.63
N ILE A 394 -28.65 20.44 -29.56
CA ILE A 394 -29.83 20.14 -28.75
C ILE A 394 -29.91 21.15 -27.60
N ASP A 395 -31.04 21.83 -27.48
CA ASP A 395 -31.30 22.80 -26.40
C ASP A 395 -31.52 22.08 -25.05
N LEU A 396 -30.42 21.82 -24.34
CA LEU A 396 -30.43 21.24 -23.00
C LEU A 396 -29.99 22.24 -21.94
N ALA A 397 -30.53 22.12 -20.73
CA ALA A 397 -29.96 22.78 -19.57
C ALA A 397 -28.48 22.33 -19.36
N PRO A 398 -27.62 23.14 -18.72
CA PRO A 398 -26.20 22.78 -18.51
C PRO A 398 -26.00 21.40 -17.88
N PHE A 399 -26.84 21.03 -16.91
CA PHE A 399 -26.83 19.69 -16.31
C PHE A 399 -27.17 18.58 -17.31
N GLY A 400 -28.12 18.80 -18.22
CA GLY A 400 -28.46 17.86 -19.28
C GLY A 400 -27.33 17.66 -20.27
N ARG A 401 -26.63 18.74 -20.66
CA ARG A 401 -25.41 18.66 -21.51
C ARG A 401 -24.30 17.87 -20.83
N MET A 402 -24.06 18.15 -19.54
CA MET A 402 -23.10 17.40 -18.72
C MET A 402 -23.43 15.91 -18.71
N PHE A 403 -24.70 15.55 -18.47
CA PHE A 403 -25.13 14.15 -18.44
C PHE A 403 -24.94 13.46 -19.79
N ILE A 404 -25.40 14.06 -20.89
CA ILE A 404 -25.29 13.47 -22.23
C ILE A 404 -23.82 13.30 -22.64
N ASN A 405 -22.99 14.33 -22.47
CA ASN A 405 -21.57 14.23 -22.77
C ASN A 405 -20.88 13.16 -21.93
N SER A 406 -21.24 13.05 -20.64
CA SER A 406 -20.73 12.00 -19.75
C SER A 406 -21.15 10.60 -20.19
N MET A 407 -22.38 10.42 -20.70
CA MET A 407 -22.84 9.14 -21.21
C MET A 407 -22.20 8.78 -22.55
N ILE A 408 -22.08 9.72 -23.49
CA ILE A 408 -21.40 9.51 -24.79
C ILE A 408 -19.98 9.01 -24.55
N TYR A 409 -19.24 9.70 -23.68
CA TYR A 409 -17.87 9.33 -23.37
C TYR A 409 -17.77 8.08 -22.50
N GLY A 410 -18.51 8.02 -21.38
CA GLY A 410 -18.43 6.91 -20.43
C GLY A 410 -18.83 5.58 -21.04
N LEU A 411 -19.98 5.52 -21.73
CA LEU A 411 -20.43 4.31 -22.41
C LEU A 411 -19.56 3.98 -23.62
N GLY A 412 -19.12 4.99 -24.38
CA GLY A 412 -18.23 4.78 -25.52
C GLY A 412 -16.89 4.17 -25.12
N PHE A 413 -16.28 4.62 -24.02
CA PHE A 413 -15.05 4.00 -23.51
C PHE A 413 -15.25 2.59 -22.96
N VAL A 414 -16.38 2.32 -22.29
CA VAL A 414 -16.74 0.97 -21.88
C VAL A 414 -16.93 0.07 -23.10
N LEU A 415 -17.58 0.56 -24.16
CA LEU A 415 -17.76 -0.17 -25.41
C LEU A 415 -16.42 -0.49 -26.08
N ILE A 416 -15.51 0.49 -26.17
CA ILE A 416 -14.13 0.28 -26.68
C ILE A 416 -13.45 -0.86 -25.92
N HIS A 417 -13.57 -0.87 -24.58
CA HIS A 417 -12.99 -1.93 -23.75
C HIS A 417 -13.63 -3.31 -24.01
N ILE A 418 -14.97 -3.39 -24.08
CA ILE A 418 -15.70 -4.65 -24.28
C ILE A 418 -15.34 -5.29 -25.63
N ILE A 419 -15.17 -4.50 -26.69
CA ILE A 419 -14.76 -5.02 -28.01
C ILE A 419 -13.24 -5.23 -28.13
N HIS A 420 -12.51 -5.18 -27.01
CA HIS A 420 -11.05 -5.34 -26.92
C HIS A 420 -10.24 -4.27 -27.68
N GLY A 421 -10.84 -3.12 -27.94
CA GLY A 421 -10.16 -1.93 -28.41
C GLY A 421 -9.40 -1.22 -27.28
N THR A 422 -8.51 -0.30 -27.63
CA THR A 422 -7.74 0.46 -26.65
C THR A 422 -7.81 1.97 -26.90
N VAL A 423 -7.88 2.74 -25.82
CA VAL A 423 -7.71 4.19 -25.85
C VAL A 423 -6.26 4.53 -25.49
N ALA A 424 -5.64 5.36 -26.31
CA ALA A 424 -4.29 5.85 -26.06
C ALA A 424 -4.14 6.55 -24.70
N THR A 425 -2.92 6.61 -24.18
CA THR A 425 -2.52 7.35 -22.97
C THR A 425 -3.17 6.94 -21.64
N LYS A 426 -4.02 5.90 -21.61
CA LYS A 426 -4.54 5.31 -20.36
C LYS A 426 -3.56 4.31 -19.73
N GLN A 427 -2.81 3.60 -20.56
CA GLN A 427 -1.96 2.49 -20.14
C GLN A 427 -0.76 2.87 -19.25
N PRO A 428 -0.13 4.07 -19.35
CA PRO A 428 0.98 4.47 -18.49
C PRO A 428 0.63 4.41 -17.00
N ALA A 429 -0.61 4.77 -16.65
CA ALA A 429 -1.14 4.67 -15.29
C ALA A 429 -1.33 3.21 -14.84
N MET A 430 -1.69 2.31 -15.76
CA MET A 430 -1.92 0.90 -15.49
C MET A 430 -0.62 0.07 -15.44
N THR A 431 0.49 0.57 -16.01
CA THR A 431 1.80 -0.08 -15.99
C THR A 431 2.65 0.24 -14.75
N ALA A 432 2.13 1.06 -13.82
CA ALA A 432 2.78 1.50 -12.60
C ALA A 432 3.26 0.33 -11.71
N ALA A 433 2.53 -0.78 -11.70
CA ALA A 433 2.90 -1.97 -10.95
C ALA A 433 4.11 -2.71 -11.55
N ALA A 434 4.18 -2.85 -12.88
CA ALA A 434 5.32 -3.47 -13.55
C ALA A 434 6.61 -2.69 -13.26
N ILE A 435 6.49 -1.36 -13.15
CA ILE A 435 7.57 -0.50 -12.68
C ILE A 435 7.93 -0.82 -11.22
N ALA A 436 6.92 -0.91 -10.34
CA ALA A 436 7.12 -1.23 -8.92
C ALA A 436 7.73 -2.63 -8.67
N THR A 437 7.48 -3.61 -9.54
CA THR A 437 7.99 -4.99 -9.40
C THR A 437 9.45 -5.12 -9.80
N THR A 438 9.92 -4.38 -10.83
CA THR A 438 11.35 -4.34 -11.18
C THR A 438 12.24 -3.75 -10.07
N ILE A 439 11.62 -3.09 -9.09
CA ILE A 439 12.27 -2.44 -7.94
C ILE A 439 12.33 -3.38 -6.71
N SER A 440 11.79 -4.61 -6.79
CA SER A 440 11.62 -5.51 -5.64
C SER A 440 12.88 -5.74 -4.79
N ASP A 441 12.73 -5.50 -3.47
CA ASP A 441 13.43 -6.00 -2.27
C ASP A 441 14.91 -6.41 -2.35
N GLY A 442 15.69 -5.70 -3.16
CA GLY A 442 17.14 -5.80 -3.14
C GLY A 442 17.76 -5.08 -1.93
N LYS A 443 17.56 -5.56 -0.69
CA LYS A 443 18.35 -5.17 0.50
C LYS A 443 19.85 -5.55 0.39
N GLY A 444 20.36 -5.82 -0.82
CA GLY A 444 21.76 -6.13 -1.09
C GLY A 444 22.58 -4.86 -1.31
N LYS A 445 23.48 -4.56 -0.37
CA LYS A 445 24.43 -3.42 -0.39
C LYS A 445 25.51 -3.54 -1.49
N GLY A 446 25.15 -3.63 -2.77
CA GLY A 446 26.09 -3.67 -3.89
C GLY A 446 25.83 -2.61 -4.97
N LYS A 447 26.83 -1.77 -5.32
CA LYS A 447 26.74 -0.74 -6.38
C LYS A 447 26.37 -1.32 -7.75
N GLY A 448 26.78 -2.56 -8.06
CA GLY A 448 26.51 -3.23 -9.33
C GLY A 448 25.05 -3.65 -9.54
N LYS A 449 24.42 -4.25 -8.52
CA LYS A 449 23.03 -4.77 -8.60
C LYS A 449 22.00 -3.63 -8.70
N ARG A 450 22.22 -2.51 -8.01
CA ARG A 450 21.38 -1.30 -8.09
C ARG A 450 21.44 -0.61 -9.45
N ARG A 451 22.63 -0.52 -10.08
CA ARG A 451 22.75 0.04 -11.44
C ARG A 451 22.03 -0.83 -12.46
N HIS A 452 22.07 -2.14 -12.29
CA HIS A 452 21.34 -3.10 -13.13
C HIS A 452 19.82 -2.95 -13.02
N GLN A 453 19.29 -2.78 -11.81
CA GLN A 453 17.86 -2.53 -11.57
C GLN A 453 17.39 -1.22 -12.23
N LEU A 454 18.15 -0.14 -12.08
CA LEU A 454 17.84 1.14 -12.73
C LEU A 454 17.88 1.03 -14.27
N THR A 455 18.82 0.25 -14.82
CA THR A 455 18.84 -0.03 -16.27
C THR A 455 17.61 -0.82 -16.70
N LYS A 456 17.26 -1.93 -16.03
CA LYS A 456 16.04 -2.70 -16.32
C LYS A 456 14.78 -1.82 -16.27
N LEU A 457 14.68 -0.96 -15.25
CA LEU A 457 13.58 -0.02 -15.10
C LEU A 457 13.54 1.00 -16.24
N SER A 458 14.69 1.57 -16.62
CA SER A 458 14.76 2.50 -17.75
C SER A 458 14.31 1.86 -19.07
N GLU A 459 14.67 0.59 -19.29
CA GLU A 459 14.26 -0.16 -20.48
C GLU A 459 12.75 -0.44 -20.49
N LEU A 460 12.17 -0.82 -19.35
CA LEU A 460 10.72 -0.99 -19.20
C LEU A 460 9.98 0.32 -19.53
N ILE A 461 10.50 1.46 -19.07
CA ILE A 461 9.92 2.77 -19.37
C ILE A 461 9.96 3.08 -20.87
N VAL A 462 11.06 2.76 -21.55
CA VAL A 462 11.17 2.91 -23.01
C VAL A 462 10.14 2.04 -23.74
N ASP A 463 9.98 0.78 -23.32
CA ASP A 463 9.02 -0.13 -23.95
C ASP A 463 7.56 0.31 -23.68
N ILE A 464 7.27 0.90 -22.52
CA ILE A 464 5.97 1.55 -22.23
C ILE A 464 5.74 2.76 -23.15
N MET A 465 6.72 3.67 -23.25
CA MET A 465 6.62 4.86 -24.11
C MET A 465 6.40 4.48 -25.57
N ARG A 466 7.11 3.47 -26.07
CA ARG A 466 6.91 2.91 -27.41
C ARG A 466 5.51 2.36 -27.61
N THR A 467 5.01 1.61 -26.64
CA THR A 467 3.66 1.03 -26.73
C THR A 467 2.59 2.14 -26.70
N GLN A 468 2.82 3.23 -25.96
CA GLN A 468 1.95 4.40 -26.01
C GLN A 468 1.98 5.11 -27.35
N PHE A 469 3.16 5.26 -27.94
CA PHE A 469 3.30 5.92 -29.24
C PHE A 469 2.45 5.21 -30.30
N ILE A 470 2.55 3.89 -30.42
CA ILE A 470 1.75 3.15 -31.41
C ILE A 470 0.26 3.15 -31.11
N ALA A 471 -0.12 3.17 -29.83
CA ALA A 471 -1.52 3.32 -29.42
C ALA A 471 -2.08 4.68 -29.85
N ILE A 472 -1.33 5.76 -29.61
CA ILE A 472 -1.67 7.11 -30.06
C ILE A 472 -1.82 7.11 -31.59
N MET A 473 -0.85 6.57 -32.32
CA MET A 473 -0.93 6.54 -33.79
C MET A 473 -2.14 5.75 -34.29
N GLY A 474 -2.46 4.60 -33.69
CA GLY A 474 -3.64 3.81 -34.06
C GLY A 474 -4.95 4.59 -33.88
N ASN A 475 -5.09 5.32 -32.77
CA ASN A 475 -6.27 6.17 -32.55
C ASN A 475 -6.31 7.33 -33.56
N VAL A 476 -5.21 8.09 -33.70
CA VAL A 476 -5.15 9.32 -34.49
C VAL A 476 -5.28 9.05 -35.99
N LEU A 477 -4.51 8.10 -36.54
CA LEU A 477 -4.49 7.79 -37.98
C LEU A 477 -5.81 7.25 -38.50
N VAL A 478 -6.66 6.69 -37.62
CA VAL A 478 -7.98 6.19 -38.00
C VAL A 478 -9.07 7.22 -37.70
N ALA A 479 -8.97 7.94 -36.59
CA ALA A 479 -9.98 8.94 -36.21
C ALA A 479 -10.03 10.12 -37.20
N ILE A 480 -8.87 10.62 -37.67
CA ILE A 480 -8.82 11.77 -38.59
C ILE A 480 -9.53 11.46 -39.92
N PRO A 481 -9.16 10.40 -40.68
CA PRO A 481 -9.82 10.12 -41.96
C PRO A 481 -11.30 9.76 -41.78
N LEU A 482 -11.65 9.07 -40.69
CA LEU A 482 -13.04 8.68 -40.45
C LEU A 482 -13.92 9.89 -40.11
N ALA A 483 -13.47 10.80 -39.26
CA ALA A 483 -14.20 12.03 -38.94
C ALA A 483 -14.35 12.95 -40.18
N PHE A 484 -13.31 13.00 -41.03
CA PHE A 484 -13.39 13.64 -42.34
C PHE A 484 -14.44 12.97 -43.23
N ALA A 485 -14.40 11.64 -43.36
CA ALA A 485 -15.37 10.87 -44.15
C ALA A 485 -16.81 11.05 -43.66
N ILE A 486 -17.02 11.11 -42.34
CA ILE A 486 -18.33 11.38 -41.73
C ILE A 486 -18.82 12.78 -42.13
N SER A 487 -17.96 13.80 -42.00
CA SER A 487 -18.33 15.18 -42.36
C SER A 487 -18.63 15.32 -43.85
N TRP A 488 -17.85 14.64 -44.69
CA TRP A 488 -18.05 14.60 -46.13
C TRP A 488 -19.34 13.88 -46.52
N ALA A 489 -19.61 12.70 -45.93
CA ALA A 489 -20.84 11.95 -46.15
C ALA A 489 -22.08 12.73 -45.70
N TRP A 490 -21.97 13.46 -44.59
CA TRP A 490 -23.05 14.34 -44.11
C TRP A 490 -23.36 15.44 -45.11
N LEU A 491 -22.34 16.17 -45.59
CA LEU A 491 -22.51 17.23 -46.59
C LEU A 491 -23.12 16.68 -47.88
N TRP A 492 -22.66 15.51 -48.33
CA TRP A 492 -23.18 14.86 -49.53
C TRP A 492 -24.65 14.45 -49.40
N TYR A 493 -25.07 13.94 -48.24
CA TYR A 493 -26.44 13.47 -48.02
C TYR A 493 -27.45 14.60 -47.69
N THR A 494 -27.04 15.57 -46.87
CA THR A 494 -27.94 16.64 -46.38
C THR A 494 -27.86 17.92 -47.22
N GLY A 495 -26.79 18.12 -47.98
CA GLY A 495 -26.54 19.35 -48.73
C GLY A 495 -26.08 20.53 -47.85
N SER A 496 -26.01 20.37 -46.52
CA SER A 496 -25.57 21.39 -45.57
C SER A 496 -24.35 20.92 -44.77
N PRO A 497 -23.45 21.83 -44.33
CA PRO A 497 -22.34 21.45 -43.47
C PRO A 497 -22.84 20.84 -42.14
N MET A 498 -22.11 19.87 -41.61
CA MET A 498 -22.49 19.17 -40.37
C MET A 498 -22.44 20.10 -39.15
N ILE A 499 -21.54 21.08 -39.21
CA ILE A 499 -21.22 22.00 -38.13
C ILE A 499 -21.20 23.42 -38.70
N SER A 500 -21.63 24.41 -37.92
CA SER A 500 -21.54 25.82 -38.31
C SER A 500 -20.09 26.29 -38.44
N PHE A 501 -19.86 27.36 -39.20
CA PHE A 501 -18.54 27.95 -39.35
C PHE A 501 -17.94 28.40 -38.01
N ASP A 502 -18.75 29.02 -37.14
CA ASP A 502 -18.32 29.45 -35.79
C ASP A 502 -17.84 28.27 -34.93
N MET A 503 -18.55 27.14 -35.01
CA MET A 503 -18.18 25.95 -34.24
C MET A 503 -16.94 25.27 -34.85
N ALA A 504 -16.75 25.32 -36.18
CA ALA A 504 -15.52 24.87 -36.82
C ALA A 504 -14.31 25.69 -36.37
N ASP A 505 -14.45 27.02 -36.32
CA ASP A 505 -13.40 27.91 -35.80
C ASP A 505 -13.12 27.65 -34.32
N HIS A 506 -14.17 27.48 -33.50
CA HIS A 506 -14.02 27.13 -32.08
C HIS A 506 -13.21 25.83 -31.89
N LEU A 507 -13.52 24.77 -32.64
CA LEU A 507 -12.80 23.49 -32.57
C LEU A 507 -11.33 23.64 -32.97
N LEU A 508 -11.01 24.47 -33.96
CA LEU A 508 -9.62 24.73 -34.38
C LEU A 508 -8.87 25.64 -33.40
N HIS A 509 -9.55 26.67 -32.87
CA HIS A 509 -9.01 27.55 -31.84
C HIS A 509 -8.64 26.75 -30.59
N GLU A 510 -9.48 25.79 -30.18
CA GLU A 510 -9.16 24.88 -29.08
C GLU A 510 -7.87 24.06 -29.31
N LEU A 511 -7.46 23.83 -30.55
CA LEU A 511 -6.22 23.09 -30.83
C LEU A 511 -4.99 23.99 -30.79
N ASN A 512 -5.15 25.31 -30.88
CA ASN A 512 -4.02 26.23 -30.97
C ASN A 512 -3.20 26.22 -29.66
N PRO A 513 -1.93 25.81 -29.68
CA PRO A 513 -1.12 25.66 -28.47
C PRO A 513 -0.69 26.99 -27.83
N LEU A 514 -0.71 28.09 -28.58
CA LEU A 514 -0.23 29.40 -28.14
C LEU A 514 -1.37 30.34 -27.76
N LEU A 515 -2.44 30.35 -28.56
CA LEU A 515 -3.57 31.27 -28.37
C LEU A 515 -4.65 30.72 -27.44
N SER A 516 -4.73 29.39 -27.32
CA SER A 516 -5.65 28.74 -26.40
C SER A 516 -4.93 28.11 -25.22
N LEU A 517 -5.68 27.83 -24.17
CA LEU A 517 -5.19 27.08 -23.01
C LEU A 517 -5.03 25.56 -23.33
N ALA A 518 -4.61 25.20 -24.54
CA ALA A 518 -4.59 23.82 -25.03
C ALA A 518 -3.81 22.87 -24.13
N ILE A 519 -2.57 23.25 -23.80
CA ILE A 519 -1.64 22.45 -23.02
C ILE A 519 -2.11 22.29 -21.55
N PRO A 520 -2.51 23.35 -20.82
CA PRO A 520 -3.10 23.20 -19.48
C PRO A 520 -4.31 22.26 -19.43
N HIS A 521 -5.23 22.39 -20.38
CA HIS A 521 -6.40 21.51 -20.45
C HIS A 521 -6.06 20.07 -20.84
N ALA A 522 -5.00 19.88 -21.64
CA ALA A 522 -4.44 18.56 -21.91
C ALA A 522 -3.77 17.94 -20.67
N ALA A 523 -3.12 18.75 -19.83
CA ALA A 523 -2.58 18.30 -18.55
C ALA A 523 -3.70 17.82 -17.60
N ILE A 524 -4.85 18.52 -17.56
CA ILE A 524 -6.04 18.07 -16.81
C ILE A 524 -6.51 16.70 -17.30
N ALA A 525 -6.59 16.47 -18.62
CA ALA A 525 -6.87 15.13 -19.17
C ALA A 525 -5.84 14.09 -18.70
N GLY A 526 -4.54 14.45 -18.66
CA GLY A 526 -3.48 13.60 -18.12
C GLY A 526 -3.70 13.22 -16.66
N ILE A 527 -4.15 14.16 -15.82
CA ILE A 527 -4.52 13.90 -14.42
C ILE A 527 -5.72 12.93 -14.35
N TYR A 528 -6.75 13.13 -15.16
CA TYR A 528 -7.91 12.23 -15.19
C TYR A 528 -7.57 10.83 -15.70
N LEU A 529 -6.66 10.69 -16.67
CA LEU A 529 -6.15 9.39 -17.12
C LEU A 529 -5.44 8.65 -15.98
N PHE A 530 -4.62 9.36 -15.21
CA PHE A 530 -3.97 8.81 -14.02
C PHE A 530 -4.99 8.40 -12.94
N LEU A 531 -5.95 9.28 -12.61
CA LEU A 531 -7.01 8.98 -11.64
C LEU A 531 -7.88 7.79 -12.08
N ALA A 532 -8.20 7.68 -13.37
CA ALA A 532 -8.92 6.55 -13.93
C ALA A 532 -8.17 5.22 -13.76
N GLY A 533 -6.83 5.24 -13.83
CA GLY A 533 -5.98 4.08 -13.52
C GLY A 533 -6.08 3.66 -12.06
N LEU A 534 -6.02 4.60 -11.11
CA LEU A 534 -6.20 4.31 -9.68
C LEU A 534 -7.61 3.80 -9.36
N ILE A 535 -8.63 4.39 -9.98
CA ILE A 535 -10.03 3.96 -9.85
C ILE A 535 -10.17 2.53 -10.36
N ALA A 536 -9.58 2.19 -11.51
CA ALA A 536 -9.61 0.83 -12.03
C ALA A 536 -9.01 -0.16 -11.03
N GLY A 537 -7.81 0.12 -10.51
CA GLY A 537 -7.17 -0.70 -9.48
C GLY A 537 -8.00 -0.88 -8.21
N TYR A 538 -8.65 0.18 -7.75
CA TYR A 538 -9.55 0.14 -6.60
C TYR A 538 -10.75 -0.79 -6.85
N TYR A 539 -11.39 -0.68 -8.02
CA TYR A 539 -12.56 -1.49 -8.37
C TYR A 539 -12.19 -2.95 -8.70
N ASP A 540 -11.02 -3.23 -9.28
CA ASP A 540 -10.50 -4.59 -9.45
C ASP A 540 -10.27 -5.25 -8.08
N ASN A 541 -9.65 -4.51 -7.16
CA ASN A 541 -9.51 -4.96 -5.77
C ASN A 541 -10.87 -5.16 -5.09
N MET A 542 -11.82 -4.25 -5.30
CA MET A 542 -13.17 -4.35 -4.73
C MET A 542 -13.95 -5.54 -5.27
N ALA A 543 -13.79 -5.88 -6.56
CA ALA A 543 -14.43 -7.02 -7.20
C ALA A 543 -14.02 -8.34 -6.55
N VAL A 544 -12.71 -8.55 -6.41
CA VAL A 544 -12.14 -9.73 -5.75
C VAL A 544 -12.44 -9.71 -4.25
N PHE A 545 -12.21 -8.58 -3.57
CA PHE A 545 -12.38 -8.46 -2.13
C PHE A 545 -13.81 -8.75 -1.66
N ASN A 546 -14.81 -8.24 -2.37
CA ASN A 546 -16.22 -8.44 -2.02
C ASN A 546 -16.87 -9.64 -2.72
N GLN A 547 -16.08 -10.44 -3.45
CA GLN A 547 -16.55 -11.58 -4.25
C GLN A 547 -17.74 -11.19 -5.13
N ILE A 548 -17.61 -10.07 -5.86
CA ILE A 548 -18.73 -9.47 -6.60
C ILE A 548 -19.23 -10.42 -7.69
N GLY A 549 -18.35 -11.18 -8.35
CA GLY A 549 -18.75 -12.18 -9.35
C GLY A 549 -19.61 -13.27 -8.73
N GLU A 550 -19.15 -13.90 -7.65
CA GLU A 550 -19.92 -14.92 -6.91
C GLU A 550 -21.25 -14.40 -6.38
N ARG A 551 -21.29 -13.15 -5.90
CA ARG A 551 -22.53 -12.52 -5.45
C ARG A 551 -23.49 -12.29 -6.60
N LEU A 552 -22.99 -11.87 -7.76
CA LEU A 552 -23.79 -11.65 -8.97
C LEU A 552 -24.39 -12.98 -9.47
N LYS A 553 -23.63 -14.07 -9.37
CA LYS A 553 -24.11 -15.43 -9.71
C LYS A 553 -25.33 -15.87 -8.89
N ARG A 554 -25.47 -15.34 -7.67
CA ARG A 554 -26.56 -15.64 -6.73
C ARG A 554 -27.69 -14.59 -6.73
N GLN A 555 -27.58 -13.53 -7.53
CA GLN A 555 -28.62 -12.49 -7.56
C GLN A 555 -29.92 -13.04 -8.15
N TRP A 556 -31.00 -12.97 -7.36
CA TRP A 556 -32.28 -13.58 -7.70
C TRP A 556 -32.85 -13.11 -9.04
N LEU A 557 -32.68 -11.82 -9.37
CA LEU A 557 -33.23 -11.23 -10.59
C LEU A 557 -32.48 -11.72 -11.84
N LEU A 558 -31.14 -11.85 -11.76
CA LEU A 558 -30.32 -12.34 -12.86
C LEU A 558 -30.56 -13.82 -13.13
N VAL A 559 -30.64 -14.64 -12.08
CA VAL A 559 -30.93 -16.07 -12.19
C VAL A 559 -32.33 -16.32 -12.78
N LYS A 560 -33.29 -15.41 -12.53
CA LYS A 560 -34.63 -15.49 -13.11
C LYS A 560 -34.70 -15.04 -14.58
N LEU A 561 -33.89 -14.05 -14.98
CA LEU A 561 -33.91 -13.46 -16.32
C LEU A 561 -33.02 -14.21 -17.34
N LEU A 562 -31.92 -14.83 -16.89
CA LEU A 562 -30.88 -15.38 -17.75
C LEU A 562 -30.63 -16.87 -17.44
N PRO A 563 -30.29 -17.70 -18.44
CA PRO A 563 -29.81 -19.05 -18.21
C PRO A 563 -28.58 -19.07 -17.29
N GLN A 564 -28.47 -20.10 -16.44
CA GLN A 564 -27.40 -20.22 -15.44
C GLN A 564 -25.99 -20.04 -16.04
N ALA A 565 -25.71 -20.65 -17.20
CA ALA A 565 -24.41 -20.51 -17.87
C ALA A 565 -24.09 -19.06 -18.29
N LYS A 566 -25.11 -18.23 -18.59
CA LYS A 566 -24.90 -16.80 -18.90
C LYS A 566 -24.66 -15.98 -17.63
N VAL A 567 -25.33 -16.33 -16.54
CA VAL A 567 -25.14 -15.69 -15.23
C VAL A 567 -23.74 -15.98 -14.67
N GLU A 568 -23.27 -17.22 -14.80
CA GLU A 568 -21.89 -17.62 -14.44
C GLU A 568 -20.86 -16.83 -15.25
N ARG A 569 -20.98 -16.83 -16.58
CA ARG A 569 -20.10 -16.04 -17.46
C ARG A 569 -20.14 -14.55 -17.16
N LEU A 570 -21.30 -14.00 -16.82
CA LEU A 570 -21.42 -12.59 -16.46
C LEU A 570 -20.74 -12.29 -15.12
N GLY A 571 -20.90 -13.17 -14.12
CA GLY A 571 -20.20 -13.07 -12.85
C GLY A 571 -18.68 -13.07 -13.05
N ASP A 572 -18.16 -14.04 -13.80
CA ASP A 572 -16.73 -14.14 -14.11
C ASP A 572 -16.22 -12.93 -14.92
N PHE A 573 -17.01 -12.47 -15.89
CA PHE A 573 -16.67 -11.30 -16.70
C PHE A 573 -16.60 -10.03 -15.84
N ILE A 574 -17.59 -9.78 -14.99
CA ILE A 574 -17.63 -8.62 -14.11
C ILE A 574 -16.48 -8.69 -13.10
N GLU A 575 -16.23 -9.84 -12.49
CA GLU A 575 -15.12 -9.98 -11.54
C GLU A 575 -13.77 -9.69 -12.18
N ALA A 576 -13.56 -10.12 -13.42
CA ALA A 576 -12.32 -9.90 -14.17
C ALA A 576 -12.18 -8.50 -14.80
N ASN A 577 -13.28 -7.75 -14.98
CA ASN A 577 -13.28 -6.48 -15.74
C ASN A 577 -13.88 -5.28 -15.00
N LEU A 578 -14.33 -5.42 -13.75
CA LEU A 578 -15.03 -4.33 -13.05
C LEU A 578 -14.18 -3.06 -12.96
N GLY A 579 -12.88 -3.18 -12.65
CA GLY A 579 -11.98 -2.03 -12.61
C GLY A 579 -11.82 -1.38 -13.97
N ALA A 580 -11.62 -2.16 -15.02
CA ALA A 580 -11.52 -1.61 -16.37
C ALA A 580 -12.82 -0.91 -16.81
N ILE A 581 -13.99 -1.48 -16.50
CA ILE A 581 -15.31 -0.89 -16.80
C ILE A 581 -15.47 0.43 -16.04
N MET A 582 -15.32 0.41 -14.71
CA MET A 582 -15.53 1.60 -13.88
C MET A 582 -14.50 2.70 -14.14
N GLY A 583 -13.24 2.34 -14.37
CA GLY A 583 -12.19 3.28 -14.75
C GLY A 583 -12.46 3.94 -16.10
N ASN A 584 -12.90 3.19 -17.11
CA ASN A 584 -13.28 3.76 -18.42
C ASN A 584 -14.54 4.63 -18.33
N PHE A 585 -15.55 4.16 -17.60
CA PHE A 585 -16.80 4.89 -17.44
C PHE A 585 -16.59 6.22 -16.71
N LEU A 586 -15.93 6.21 -15.55
CA LEU A 586 -15.67 7.41 -14.76
C LEU A 586 -14.69 8.36 -15.46
N PHE A 587 -13.73 7.84 -16.22
CA PHE A 587 -12.92 8.68 -17.11
C PHE A 587 -13.79 9.46 -18.10
N GLY A 588 -14.75 8.81 -18.74
CA GLY A 588 -15.69 9.47 -19.63
C GLY A 588 -16.60 10.48 -18.93
N VAL A 589 -17.03 10.19 -17.70
CA VAL A 589 -17.77 11.14 -16.86
C VAL A 589 -16.93 12.38 -16.54
N PHE A 590 -15.65 12.23 -16.19
CA PHE A 590 -14.75 13.37 -16.01
C PHE A 590 -14.63 14.19 -17.30
N LEU A 591 -14.39 13.53 -18.43
CA LEU A 591 -14.32 14.22 -19.73
C LEU A 591 -15.62 14.98 -20.09
N GLY A 592 -16.79 14.40 -19.78
CA GLY A 592 -18.09 14.95 -20.15
C GLY A 592 -18.58 16.07 -19.23
N SER A 593 -18.10 16.10 -17.98
CA SER A 593 -18.60 16.99 -16.93
C SER A 593 -17.75 18.23 -16.69
N THR A 594 -16.44 18.19 -16.96
CA THR A 594 -15.52 19.27 -16.54
C THR A 594 -15.83 20.62 -17.15
N ALA A 595 -16.24 20.71 -18.42
CA ALA A 595 -16.63 21.98 -19.03
C ALA A 595 -17.81 22.63 -18.29
N THR A 596 -18.82 21.83 -17.90
CA THR A 596 -19.98 22.30 -17.16
C THR A 596 -19.64 22.64 -15.70
N ILE A 597 -18.77 21.86 -15.06
CA ILE A 597 -18.27 22.17 -13.71
C ILE A 597 -17.48 23.49 -13.72
N GLY A 598 -16.63 23.70 -14.73
CA GLY A 598 -15.92 24.96 -14.95
C GLY A 598 -16.88 26.13 -15.08
N TYR A 599 -17.89 25.98 -15.92
CA TYR A 599 -18.96 26.96 -16.08
C TYR A 599 -19.64 27.33 -14.76
N PHE A 600 -20.03 26.34 -13.93
CA PHE A 600 -20.65 26.61 -12.63
C PHE A 600 -19.71 27.29 -11.62
N LEU A 601 -18.41 27.01 -11.69
CA LEU A 601 -17.40 27.63 -10.83
C LEU A 601 -16.91 29.00 -11.36
N GLY A 602 -17.35 29.43 -12.55
CA GLY A 602 -16.83 30.62 -13.22
C GLY A 602 -15.37 30.48 -13.67
N LEU A 603 -14.87 29.25 -13.82
CA LEU A 603 -13.51 28.95 -14.25
C LEU A 603 -13.52 28.49 -15.72
N PRO A 604 -12.57 28.94 -16.56
CA PRO A 604 -12.46 28.50 -17.94
C PRO A 604 -11.85 27.09 -18.01
N LEU A 605 -12.50 26.10 -17.40
CA LEU A 605 -12.06 24.70 -17.42
C LEU A 605 -12.66 23.96 -18.61
N ASP A 606 -11.81 23.26 -19.32
CA ASP A 606 -12.17 22.34 -20.39
C ASP A 606 -11.20 21.13 -20.42
N ILE A 607 -11.38 20.17 -21.33
CA ILE A 607 -10.46 19.03 -21.42
C ILE A 607 -10.12 18.71 -22.87
N ARG A 608 -8.82 18.54 -23.11
CA ARG A 608 -8.28 18.16 -24.41
C ARG A 608 -7.57 16.82 -24.33
N HIS A 609 -8.12 15.85 -25.03
CA HIS A 609 -7.54 14.51 -25.13
C HIS A 609 -7.22 14.23 -26.59
N ILE A 610 -5.99 13.79 -26.87
CA ILE A 610 -5.44 13.65 -28.23
C ILE A 610 -6.40 12.99 -29.22
N ALA A 611 -7.04 11.89 -28.83
CA ALA A 611 -7.92 11.15 -29.74
C ALA A 611 -9.17 11.96 -30.16
N PHE A 612 -9.79 12.70 -29.24
CA PHE A 612 -10.92 13.58 -29.58
C PHE A 612 -10.45 14.84 -30.31
N SER A 613 -9.31 15.41 -29.88
CA SER A 613 -8.68 16.55 -30.56
C SER A 613 -8.37 16.22 -32.03
N SER A 614 -8.02 14.97 -32.33
CA SER A 614 -7.78 14.51 -33.72
C SER A 614 -9.06 14.45 -34.56
N ALA A 615 -10.17 13.96 -33.99
CA ALA A 615 -11.46 13.98 -34.68
C ALA A 615 -11.99 15.41 -34.85
N ASN A 616 -11.87 16.24 -33.82
CA ASN A 616 -12.24 17.66 -33.86
C ASN A 616 -11.41 18.45 -34.88
N PHE A 617 -10.11 18.15 -35.01
CA PHE A 617 -9.26 18.71 -36.07
C PHE A 617 -9.83 18.42 -37.45
N ALA A 618 -10.21 17.17 -37.73
CA ALA A 618 -10.80 16.79 -39.02
C ALA A 618 -12.15 17.48 -39.27
N HIS A 619 -13.02 17.53 -38.26
CA HIS A 619 -14.30 18.23 -38.32
C HIS A 619 -14.12 19.74 -38.57
N GLY A 620 -13.19 20.38 -37.86
CA GLY A 620 -12.89 21.81 -37.99
C GLY A 620 -12.32 22.17 -39.36
N ILE A 621 -11.28 21.46 -39.81
CA ILE A 621 -10.67 21.71 -41.13
C ILE A 621 -11.66 21.50 -42.27
N PHE A 622 -12.52 20.46 -42.20
CA PHE A 622 -13.45 20.17 -43.28
C PHE A 622 -14.60 21.20 -43.39
N ASN A 623 -15.12 21.68 -42.25
CA ASN A 623 -16.26 22.60 -42.24
C ASN A 623 -15.85 24.08 -42.22
N MET A 624 -14.57 24.41 -42.26
CA MET A 624 -14.07 25.79 -42.31
C MET A 624 -14.36 26.44 -43.68
N PRO A 625 -14.65 27.75 -43.75
CA PRO A 625 -14.75 28.46 -45.02
C PRO A 625 -13.44 28.36 -45.83
N ALA A 626 -13.55 28.08 -47.13
CA ALA A 626 -12.39 27.91 -48.01
C ALA A 626 -11.50 29.18 -48.10
N GLN A 627 -12.06 30.36 -47.82
CA GLN A 627 -11.34 31.64 -47.84
C GLN A 627 -10.40 31.82 -46.64
N ASP A 628 -10.75 31.21 -45.50
CA ASP A 628 -9.99 31.32 -44.26
C ASP A 628 -8.95 30.19 -44.13
N PHE A 629 -9.05 29.16 -44.98
CA PHE A 629 -8.11 28.04 -44.98
C PHE A 629 -6.70 28.52 -45.33
N THR A 630 -5.80 28.39 -44.37
CA THR A 630 -4.37 28.66 -44.55
C THR A 630 -3.57 27.42 -44.16
N ILE A 631 -2.52 27.12 -44.92
CA ILE A 631 -1.58 26.02 -44.62
C ILE A 631 -1.03 26.13 -43.18
N SER A 632 -0.83 27.35 -42.68
CA SER A 632 -0.45 27.63 -41.30
C SER A 632 -1.43 27.07 -40.27
N ILE A 633 -2.75 27.19 -40.49
CA ILE A 633 -3.78 26.68 -39.56
C ILE A 633 -3.73 25.15 -39.50
N LEU A 634 -3.52 24.49 -40.65
CA LEU A 634 -3.37 23.04 -40.72
C LEU A 634 -2.18 22.57 -39.86
N PHE A 635 -0.99 23.17 -40.05
CA PHE A 635 0.21 22.77 -39.31
C PHE A 635 0.14 23.15 -37.82
N ILE A 636 -0.39 24.33 -37.47
CA ILE A 636 -0.54 24.74 -36.07
C ILE A 636 -1.53 23.84 -35.34
N SER A 637 -2.65 23.49 -35.97
CA SER A 637 -3.65 22.61 -35.35
C SER A 637 -3.13 21.18 -35.22
N LEU A 638 -2.39 20.68 -36.21
CA LEU A 638 -1.74 19.37 -36.14
C LEU A 638 -0.64 19.33 -35.06
N LEU A 639 0.16 20.38 -34.96
CA LEU A 639 1.12 20.56 -33.86
C LEU A 639 0.41 20.61 -32.52
N GLY A 640 -0.73 21.29 -32.45
CA GLY A 640 -1.63 21.33 -31.30
C GLY A 640 -2.06 19.93 -30.85
N VAL A 641 -2.59 19.11 -31.78
CA VAL A 641 -2.95 17.70 -31.52
C VAL A 641 -1.75 16.91 -30.97
N ALA A 642 -0.57 17.07 -31.57
CA ALA A 642 0.65 16.39 -31.12
C ALA A 642 1.08 16.82 -29.70
N LEU A 643 1.07 18.12 -29.40
CA LEU A 643 1.41 18.67 -28.09
C LEU A 643 0.39 18.28 -27.01
N ILE A 644 -0.90 18.21 -27.35
CA ILE A 644 -1.96 17.70 -26.47
C ILE A 644 -1.65 16.26 -26.09
N GLY A 645 -1.31 15.39 -27.06
CA GLY A 645 -0.95 14.00 -26.78
C GLY A 645 0.30 13.85 -25.93
N LEU A 646 1.33 14.66 -26.21
CA LEU A 646 2.54 14.68 -25.39
C LEU A 646 2.22 15.09 -23.95
N ALA A 647 1.39 16.11 -23.74
CA ALA A 647 0.96 16.55 -22.42
C ALA A 647 0.11 15.49 -21.69
N ASN A 648 -0.86 14.86 -22.38
CA ASN A 648 -1.65 13.76 -21.83
C ASN A 648 -0.74 12.62 -21.34
N LEU A 649 0.23 12.22 -22.16
CA LEU A 649 1.19 11.15 -21.86
C LEU A 649 2.12 11.53 -20.70
N MET A 650 2.78 12.69 -20.77
CA MET A 650 3.80 13.09 -19.79
C MET A 650 3.21 13.29 -18.41
N VAL A 651 2.04 13.94 -18.30
CA VAL A 651 1.41 14.21 -17.00
C VAL A 651 0.89 12.93 -16.37
N SER A 652 0.14 12.11 -17.13
CA SER A 652 -0.40 10.85 -16.61
C SER A 652 0.70 9.88 -16.18
N PHE A 653 1.73 9.72 -17.01
CA PHE A 653 2.85 8.82 -16.72
C PHE A 653 3.71 9.32 -15.55
N SER A 654 4.01 10.62 -15.48
CA SER A 654 4.83 11.16 -14.38
C SER A 654 4.15 10.99 -13.02
N LEU A 655 2.84 11.20 -12.95
CA LEU A 655 2.05 10.98 -11.73
C LEU A 655 2.00 9.49 -11.36
N ALA A 656 1.77 8.62 -12.33
CA ALA A 656 1.77 7.17 -12.13
C ALA A 656 3.11 6.64 -11.61
N LEU A 657 4.20 7.05 -12.27
CA LEU A 657 5.56 6.72 -11.87
C LEU A 657 5.86 7.25 -10.47
N MET A 658 5.42 8.46 -10.14
CA MET A 658 5.59 9.04 -8.80
C MET A 658 4.92 8.24 -7.71
N VAL A 659 3.67 7.85 -7.91
CA VAL A 659 2.94 7.05 -6.93
C VAL A 659 3.54 5.65 -6.81
N ALA A 660 3.92 5.01 -7.93
CA ALA A 660 4.60 3.71 -7.91
C ALA A 660 5.90 3.74 -7.13
N LEU A 661 6.80 4.69 -7.43
CA LEU A 661 8.09 4.81 -6.75
C LEU A 661 7.94 5.12 -5.26
N ARG A 662 6.99 6.00 -4.91
CA ARG A 662 6.72 6.36 -3.51
C ARG A 662 6.12 5.19 -2.72
N SER A 663 5.37 4.30 -3.37
CA SER A 663 4.80 3.11 -2.73
C SER A 663 5.86 2.05 -2.31
N LYS A 664 7.09 2.18 -2.80
CA LYS A 664 8.23 1.30 -2.53
C LYS A 664 9.35 1.97 -1.72
N ASP A 665 9.07 3.12 -1.10
CA ASP A 665 10.03 3.88 -0.28
C ASP A 665 11.36 4.19 -1.01
N VAL A 666 11.33 4.37 -2.33
CA VAL A 666 12.52 4.69 -3.15
C VAL A 666 13.03 6.10 -2.80
N GLN A 667 14.30 6.21 -2.41
CA GLN A 667 14.90 7.49 -2.00
C GLN A 667 14.89 8.54 -3.12
N PHE A 668 14.65 9.80 -2.76
CA PHE A 668 14.58 10.94 -3.68
C PHE A 668 15.82 11.09 -4.59
N MET A 669 17.01 10.67 -4.12
CA MET A 669 18.27 10.75 -4.87
C MET A 669 18.39 9.74 -6.02
N GLU A 670 17.45 8.80 -6.16
CA GLU A 670 17.41 7.84 -7.26
C GLU A 670 16.61 8.36 -8.46
N TRP A 671 15.70 9.33 -8.23
CA TRP A 671 14.89 9.99 -9.25
C TRP A 671 15.71 10.68 -10.33
N GLY A 672 16.66 11.53 -9.92
CA GLY A 672 17.51 12.27 -10.86
C GLY A 672 18.38 11.35 -11.72
N ARG A 673 18.78 10.18 -11.19
CA ARG A 673 19.58 9.19 -11.93
C ARG A 673 18.75 8.47 -12.98
N LEU A 674 17.55 8.02 -12.63
CA LEU A 674 16.61 7.41 -13.56
C LEU A 674 16.26 8.37 -14.71
N PHE A 675 15.90 9.61 -14.37
CA PHE A 675 15.59 10.63 -15.37
C PHE A 675 16.77 10.90 -16.31
N LYS A 676 18.00 11.02 -15.77
CA LYS A 676 19.21 11.20 -16.57
C LYS A 676 19.47 10.01 -17.51
N GLN A 677 19.18 8.78 -17.08
CA GLN A 677 19.33 7.59 -17.93
C GLN A 677 18.30 7.58 -19.06
N ILE A 678 17.03 7.89 -18.78
CA ILE A 678 15.97 7.95 -19.81
C ILE A 678 16.27 9.07 -20.82
N MET A 679 16.64 10.25 -20.34
CA MET A 679 17.03 11.36 -21.24
C MET A 679 18.28 11.03 -22.04
N GLY A 680 19.29 10.41 -21.41
CA GLY A 680 20.47 9.91 -22.12
C GLY A 680 20.12 8.88 -23.19
N HIS A 681 19.19 7.96 -22.93
CA HIS A 681 18.68 7.01 -23.93
C HIS A 681 17.97 7.74 -25.06
N PHE A 682 17.08 8.68 -24.74
CA PHE A 682 16.35 9.47 -25.75
C PHE A 682 17.28 10.20 -26.72
N PHE A 683 18.35 10.83 -26.22
CA PHE A 683 19.31 11.53 -27.09
C PHE A 683 20.29 10.61 -27.82
N THR A 684 20.61 9.43 -27.27
CA THR A 684 21.58 8.51 -27.89
C THR A 684 20.94 7.52 -28.86
N HIS A 685 19.74 7.02 -28.54
CA HIS A 685 19.00 6.02 -29.32
C HIS A 685 17.50 6.39 -29.38
N PRO A 686 17.13 7.52 -30.03
CA PRO A 686 15.74 8.00 -30.07
C PRO A 686 14.79 7.01 -30.77
N MET A 687 15.30 6.25 -31.76
CA MET A 687 14.49 5.30 -32.53
C MET A 687 13.92 4.16 -31.67
N ASP A 688 14.57 3.84 -30.55
CA ASP A 688 14.07 2.83 -29.62
C ASP A 688 12.72 3.23 -28.99
N PHE A 689 12.42 4.53 -28.90
CA PHE A 689 11.14 5.00 -28.37
C PHE A 689 9.99 4.85 -29.37
N PHE A 690 10.28 4.62 -30.65
CA PHE A 690 9.27 4.57 -31.71
C PHE A 690 9.17 3.19 -32.36
N TYR A 691 10.28 2.46 -32.51
CA TYR A 691 10.32 1.19 -33.24
C TYR A 691 10.54 0.00 -32.32
N PRO A 692 9.86 -1.14 -32.55
CA PRO A 692 9.98 -2.34 -31.72
C PRO A 692 11.39 -2.96 -31.78
N ARG A 693 11.85 -3.48 -30.64
CA ARG A 693 13.12 -4.23 -30.55
C ARG A 693 13.12 -5.46 -31.45
N THR A 694 14.30 -5.87 -31.89
CA THR A 694 14.50 -7.09 -32.68
C THR A 694 14.53 -8.36 -31.83
N LEU A 695 14.84 -8.24 -30.54
CA LEU A 695 14.82 -9.33 -29.55
C LEU A 695 13.86 -8.97 -28.41
N PRO A 696 12.94 -9.88 -28.02
CA PRO A 696 12.00 -9.63 -26.95
C PRO A 696 12.71 -9.61 -25.58
N MET A 697 12.40 -8.61 -24.76
CA MET A 697 12.76 -8.61 -23.34
C MET A 697 11.71 -9.41 -22.56
N SER A 698 12.16 -10.39 -21.77
CA SER A 698 11.32 -11.06 -20.79
C SER A 698 11.48 -10.34 -19.47
N TYR A 699 10.41 -9.72 -18.97
CA TYR A 699 10.41 -9.20 -17.61
C TYR A 699 10.16 -10.34 -16.62
N ASP A 700 10.70 -10.17 -15.42
CA ASP A 700 10.62 -11.18 -14.36
C ASP A 700 9.12 -11.37 -13.98
N LYS A 701 8.58 -12.56 -14.26
CA LYS A 701 7.18 -12.89 -13.93
C LYS A 701 7.04 -13.12 -12.44
N ILE A 702 6.06 -12.51 -11.80
CA ILE A 702 5.70 -12.79 -10.42
C ILE A 702 4.67 -13.92 -10.39
N ASN A 703 4.92 -14.98 -9.62
CA ASN A 703 3.88 -15.99 -9.39
C ASN A 703 2.84 -15.44 -8.44
N ASN A 704 1.74 -16.19 -8.35
CA ASN A 704 0.70 -16.09 -7.33
C ASN A 704 1.23 -16.03 -5.87
N MET A 705 2.54 -16.13 -5.59
CA MET A 705 3.14 -16.02 -4.26
C MET A 705 4.02 -14.77 -4.05
N GLY A 706 4.05 -13.82 -5.01
CA GLY A 706 4.92 -12.65 -4.90
C GLY A 706 6.41 -12.96 -5.08
N GLN A 707 6.74 -14.18 -5.53
CA GLN A 707 8.11 -14.61 -5.80
C GLN A 707 8.38 -14.50 -7.31
N LEU A 708 9.61 -14.07 -7.66
CA LEU A 708 10.09 -14.17 -9.03
C LEU A 708 10.03 -15.63 -9.48
N ILE A 709 9.24 -15.94 -10.52
CA ILE A 709 9.18 -17.28 -11.13
C ILE A 709 10.43 -17.55 -11.98
N TYR A 710 11.08 -16.49 -12.49
CA TYR A 710 12.20 -16.64 -13.41
C TYR A 710 13.18 -15.47 -13.23
N GLU A 711 14.41 -15.79 -12.85
CA GLU A 711 15.55 -14.89 -13.00
C GLU A 711 16.26 -15.34 -14.28
N ASP A 712 16.26 -14.51 -15.33
CA ASP A 712 17.07 -14.80 -16.51
C ASP A 712 18.55 -14.67 -16.10
N HIS A 713 19.16 -15.79 -15.73
CA HIS A 713 20.61 -15.92 -15.74
C HIS A 713 21.05 -15.77 -17.19
N GLN A 714 21.27 -14.53 -17.62
CA GLN A 714 21.91 -14.27 -18.89
C GLN A 714 23.18 -15.12 -18.97
N ARG A 715 23.17 -16.04 -19.93
CA ARG A 715 24.35 -16.70 -20.46
C ARG A 715 25.40 -15.62 -20.71
N LYS A 716 26.41 -15.55 -19.84
CA LYS A 716 27.72 -15.05 -20.22
C LYS A 716 28.26 -15.95 -21.32
N GLN A 717 27.86 -15.73 -22.57
CA GLN A 717 28.78 -15.93 -23.67
C GLN A 717 29.74 -14.75 -23.62
N SER A 718 30.80 -14.89 -22.82
CA SER A 718 31.99 -14.09 -23.00
C SER A 718 32.43 -14.29 -24.45
N ALA A 719 32.37 -13.22 -25.24
CA ALA A 719 33.04 -13.15 -26.53
C ALA A 719 34.54 -13.35 -26.27
N TYR A 720 35.02 -14.58 -26.43
CA TYR A 720 36.45 -14.82 -26.58
C TYR A 720 36.87 -14.29 -27.96
N PRO A 721 37.99 -13.55 -28.07
CA PRO A 721 38.54 -13.20 -29.37
C PRO A 721 38.88 -14.49 -30.10
N SER A 722 38.34 -14.65 -31.31
CA SER A 722 38.57 -15.81 -32.16
C SER A 722 40.03 -15.86 -32.62
N SER A 723 40.88 -16.59 -31.91
CA SER A 723 42.21 -16.94 -32.41
C SER A 723 42.09 -18.10 -33.41
N VAL A 724 42.87 -18.01 -34.48
CA VAL A 724 42.89 -18.92 -35.64
C VAL A 724 43.16 -20.38 -35.27
N ALA A 725 43.72 -20.63 -34.08
CA ALA A 725 44.04 -21.97 -33.57
C ALA A 725 42.80 -22.86 -33.36
N MET A 726 41.65 -22.30 -32.95
CA MET A 726 40.45 -23.12 -32.65
C MET A 726 39.69 -23.61 -33.89
N ARG A 727 39.92 -23.03 -35.08
CA ARG A 727 39.35 -23.53 -36.34
C ARG A 727 40.07 -24.78 -36.85
N ARG A 728 41.35 -24.99 -36.52
CA ARG A 728 42.08 -26.21 -36.90
C ARG A 728 41.65 -27.41 -36.05
N LEU A 729 41.48 -27.24 -34.74
CA LEU A 729 41.05 -28.33 -33.86
C LEU A 729 39.65 -28.86 -34.21
N LYS A 730 38.72 -27.97 -34.59
CA LYS A 730 37.35 -28.35 -34.99
C LYS A 730 37.29 -29.04 -36.36
N ARG A 731 38.29 -28.81 -37.23
CA ARG A 731 38.41 -29.49 -38.54
C ARG A 731 39.02 -30.89 -38.42
N GLU A 732 39.95 -31.09 -37.48
CA GLU A 732 40.52 -32.41 -37.17
C GLU A 732 39.49 -33.32 -36.47
N LEU A 733 38.72 -32.80 -35.51
CA LEU A 733 37.69 -33.59 -34.81
C LEU A 733 36.54 -34.06 -35.72
N ASN A 734 36.24 -33.34 -36.80
CA ASN A 734 35.20 -33.71 -37.75
C ASN A 734 35.66 -34.71 -38.82
N LYS A 735 36.97 -34.92 -39.01
CA LYS A 735 37.51 -35.95 -39.91
C LYS A 735 37.55 -37.35 -39.29
N SER A 736 37.49 -37.45 -37.97
CA SER A 736 37.57 -38.73 -37.23
C SER A 736 36.21 -39.47 -37.11
N LYS A 737 35.08 -38.86 -37.54
CA LYS A 737 33.73 -39.41 -37.33
C LYS A 737 33.07 -40.10 -38.54
N THR A 738 33.83 -40.43 -39.58
CA THR A 738 33.33 -41.26 -40.69
C THR A 738 34.13 -42.55 -40.76
N ASN A 739 33.70 -43.57 -40.00
CA ASN A 739 33.79 -44.99 -40.33
C ASN A 739 33.01 -45.83 -39.28
N LYS A 740 31.97 -46.54 -39.74
CA LYS A 740 31.32 -47.70 -39.10
C LYS A 740 31.89 -48.98 -39.78
N PRO A 741 31.58 -50.24 -39.36
CA PRO A 741 30.95 -50.79 -38.14
C PRO A 741 31.71 -52.02 -37.56
N THR A 742 31.27 -52.61 -36.44
CA THR A 742 30.98 -54.06 -36.23
C THR A 742 30.69 -54.40 -34.76
N ALA A 743 30.03 -55.56 -34.56
CA ALA A 743 29.28 -56.05 -33.42
C ALA A 743 30.09 -56.50 -32.19
N ASN A 744 29.49 -56.48 -30.99
CA ASN A 744 29.14 -57.68 -30.21
C ASN A 744 28.56 -57.34 -28.82
N ALA A 745 27.73 -58.26 -28.32
CA ALA A 745 27.00 -58.32 -27.04
C ALA A 745 27.87 -57.95 -25.80
N THR A 746 27.35 -57.54 -24.64
CA THR A 746 26.31 -58.19 -23.82
C THR A 746 25.92 -57.27 -22.65
N THR A 747 24.64 -57.29 -22.22
CA THR A 747 24.10 -56.99 -20.86
C THR A 747 24.39 -55.58 -20.27
N THR A 748 23.43 -54.74 -19.88
CA THR A 748 22.30 -54.98 -18.97
C THR A 748 21.46 -53.69 -18.90
N ASN A 749 20.13 -53.84 -18.82
CA ASN A 749 19.12 -52.96 -18.21
C ASN A 749 19.22 -51.42 -18.36
N VAL A 750 18.30 -50.87 -19.15
CA VAL A 750 17.19 -49.96 -18.75
C VAL A 750 16.75 -49.20 -20.01
N ALA A 751 15.64 -49.63 -20.60
CA ALA A 751 14.90 -48.86 -21.59
C ALA A 751 13.41 -49.08 -21.38
N ASN A 752 12.67 -48.01 -21.68
CA ASN A 752 11.22 -47.86 -21.77
C ASN A 752 10.46 -47.65 -20.46
N ASP A 753 10.17 -46.38 -20.21
CA ASP A 753 8.85 -46.02 -19.72
C ASP A 753 8.26 -44.91 -20.60
N LYS A 754 7.58 -45.33 -21.68
CA LYS A 754 6.68 -44.50 -22.49
C LYS A 754 5.32 -45.19 -22.67
N THR A 755 4.94 -46.01 -21.70
CA THR A 755 3.69 -46.77 -21.65
C THR A 755 3.15 -46.81 -20.22
N LEU A 756 3.03 -45.63 -19.59
CA LEU A 756 2.43 -45.48 -18.26
C LEU A 756 1.69 -44.15 -18.10
N MET A 757 0.95 -43.75 -19.14
CA MET A 757 -0.11 -42.75 -19.02
C MET A 757 -1.47 -43.21 -19.55
N ASP A 758 -1.53 -44.31 -20.30
CA ASP A 758 -2.81 -44.85 -20.78
C ASP A 758 -3.41 -45.96 -19.87
N GLU A 759 -2.71 -46.40 -18.83
CA GLU A 759 -3.23 -47.39 -17.85
C GLU A 759 -3.74 -46.81 -16.52
N LYS A 760 -3.53 -45.51 -16.23
CA LYS A 760 -4.05 -44.88 -15.00
C LYS A 760 -5.39 -44.18 -15.13
N VAL A 761 -5.92 -44.05 -16.34
CA VAL A 761 -7.26 -43.48 -16.59
C VAL A 761 -8.35 -44.57 -16.64
N ALA A 762 -7.98 -45.83 -16.86
CA ALA A 762 -8.94 -46.94 -16.91
C ALA A 762 -9.38 -47.47 -15.52
N HIS A 763 -8.65 -47.16 -14.43
CA HIS A 763 -8.92 -47.75 -13.11
C HIS A 763 -9.77 -46.87 -12.16
N LEU A 764 -10.24 -45.70 -12.61
CA LEU A 764 -11.07 -44.78 -11.80
C LEU A 764 -12.51 -44.60 -12.33
N GLN A 765 -12.92 -45.34 -13.37
CA GLN A 765 -14.28 -45.30 -13.92
C GLN A 765 -15.08 -46.61 -13.76
N GLN A 766 -14.61 -47.56 -12.92
CA GLN A 766 -15.29 -48.85 -12.70
C GLN A 766 -15.89 -49.05 -11.30
N GLN A 767 -16.18 -47.99 -10.54
CA GLN A 767 -16.98 -48.10 -9.31
C GLN A 767 -18.11 -47.07 -9.27
N LYS A 768 -19.07 -47.22 -10.18
CA LYS A 768 -20.45 -46.71 -10.01
C LYS A 768 -21.35 -47.39 -11.05
N GLN A 769 -21.95 -48.53 -10.69
CA GLN A 769 -23.33 -48.91 -11.04
C GLN A 769 -23.67 -50.35 -10.57
N GLN A 770 -24.57 -50.43 -9.57
CA GLN A 770 -25.64 -51.44 -9.33
C GLN A 770 -25.30 -52.88 -8.86
N PRO A 771 -26.25 -53.66 -8.28
CA PRO A 771 -27.36 -53.30 -7.36
C PRO A 771 -27.64 -54.32 -6.20
N ASN A 772 -28.42 -53.85 -5.20
CA ASN A 772 -29.42 -54.49 -4.31
C ASN A 772 -29.25 -55.86 -3.59
N GLU A 773 -29.70 -55.81 -2.31
CA GLU A 773 -30.39 -56.80 -1.42
C GLU A 773 -29.64 -57.01 -0.07
N ILE A 774 -30.19 -56.98 1.16
CA ILE A 774 -31.56 -57.02 1.72
C ILE A 774 -31.52 -56.60 3.23
N LYS A 775 -32.55 -55.85 3.68
CA LYS A 775 -33.26 -55.79 4.99
C LYS A 775 -32.62 -55.40 6.35
N LYS A 776 -33.48 -54.69 7.12
CA LYS A 776 -33.57 -54.40 8.59
C LYS A 776 -32.60 -53.31 9.10
N ASN A 777 -33.00 -52.24 9.79
CA ASN A 777 -34.21 -51.88 10.56
C ASN A 777 -34.52 -50.38 10.38
N GLY A 778 -35.81 -50.05 10.32
CA GLY A 778 -36.29 -48.69 10.50
C GLY A 778 -36.64 -48.47 11.97
N GLU A 779 -35.98 -47.52 12.63
CA GLU A 779 -36.41 -46.92 13.90
C GLU A 779 -35.49 -45.75 14.32
N GLU A 780 -35.21 -44.77 13.46
CA GLU A 780 -34.41 -43.61 13.91
C GLU A 780 -34.63 -42.29 13.15
N LYS A 781 -35.81 -42.09 12.58
CA LYS A 781 -36.20 -40.80 11.97
C LYS A 781 -37.41 -40.11 12.61
N SER A 782 -37.95 -40.66 13.71
CA SER A 782 -39.01 -40.02 14.49
C SER A 782 -38.50 -39.18 15.67
N LYS A 783 -37.21 -39.25 16.03
CA LYS A 783 -36.66 -38.57 17.21
C LYS A 783 -36.01 -37.20 16.94
N LEU A 784 -35.72 -36.84 15.68
CA LEU A 784 -35.15 -35.53 15.34
C LEU A 784 -36.20 -34.44 15.03
N ALA A 785 -37.47 -34.80 14.85
CA ALA A 785 -38.54 -33.83 14.59
C ALA A 785 -39.18 -33.27 15.88
N ASP A 786 -39.03 -33.97 17.01
CA ASP A 786 -39.55 -33.54 18.32
C ASP A 786 -38.57 -32.65 19.11
N LEU A 787 -37.26 -32.70 18.80
CA LEU A 787 -36.26 -31.83 19.43
C LEU A 787 -36.35 -30.37 18.96
N GLY A 788 -36.75 -30.13 17.70
CA GLY A 788 -36.95 -28.77 17.19
C GLY A 788 -38.19 -28.06 17.73
N LYS A 789 -39.19 -28.80 18.22
CA LYS A 789 -40.41 -28.23 18.82
C LYS A 789 -40.32 -28.00 20.33
N ALA A 790 -39.30 -28.54 20.99
CA ALA A 790 -39.01 -28.32 22.40
C ALA A 790 -38.26 -27.00 22.65
N GLU A 791 -37.36 -26.60 21.74
CA GLU A 791 -36.62 -25.33 21.84
C GLU A 791 -37.49 -24.08 21.58
N GLU A 792 -38.51 -24.18 20.70
CA GLU A 792 -39.46 -23.08 20.48
C GLU A 792 -40.41 -22.87 21.67
N ARG A 793 -40.70 -23.91 22.48
CA ARG A 793 -41.54 -23.79 23.68
C ARG A 793 -40.77 -23.22 24.87
N LEU A 794 -39.49 -23.57 25.03
CA LEU A 794 -38.62 -23.04 26.09
C LEU A 794 -38.31 -21.54 25.92
N ASN A 795 -38.21 -21.05 24.68
CA ASN A 795 -38.00 -19.63 24.41
C ASN A 795 -39.28 -18.77 24.57
N ALA A 796 -40.47 -19.37 24.42
CA ALA A 796 -41.74 -18.68 24.60
C ALA A 796 -42.15 -18.56 26.09
N GLU A 797 -41.81 -19.54 26.94
CA GLU A 797 -42.09 -19.49 28.39
C GLU A 797 -41.17 -18.49 29.12
N ASN A 798 -39.88 -18.42 28.75
CA ASN A 798 -38.91 -17.50 29.37
C ASN A 798 -39.15 -16.01 29.08
N GLN A 799 -39.90 -15.67 28.01
CA GLN A 799 -40.31 -14.28 27.74
C GLN A 799 -41.58 -13.86 28.49
N SER A 800 -42.35 -14.81 29.03
CA SER A 800 -43.60 -14.53 29.75
C SER A 800 -43.41 -14.36 31.27
N GLU A 801 -42.32 -14.89 31.84
CA GLU A 801 -42.02 -14.78 33.28
C GLU A 801 -41.30 -13.47 33.68
N SER A 802 -40.73 -12.72 32.74
CA SER A 802 -40.06 -11.44 33.05
C SER A 802 -41.01 -10.24 33.18
N GLN A 803 -42.34 -10.44 33.13
CA GLN A 803 -43.35 -9.37 33.22
C GLN A 803 -44.30 -9.44 34.43
N LYS A 804 -44.07 -10.36 35.39
CA LYS A 804 -44.86 -10.42 36.63
C LYS A 804 -43.95 -10.54 37.83
N ASN A 805 -43.71 -9.41 38.51
CA ASN A 805 -43.23 -9.18 39.90
C ASN A 805 -42.40 -7.87 39.86
N GLU A 806 -42.92 -6.69 40.21
CA GLU A 806 -43.19 -6.21 41.57
C GLU A 806 -44.05 -4.90 41.60
N PRO A 807 -44.59 -4.48 42.77
CA PRO A 807 -45.71 -3.55 42.89
C PRO A 807 -45.36 -2.07 43.21
N THR A 808 -46.19 -1.19 42.64
CA THR A 808 -46.78 0.07 43.17
C THR A 808 -46.16 0.80 44.37
N LYS A 809 -45.78 2.09 44.17
CA LYS A 809 -46.13 3.20 45.08
C LYS A 809 -45.92 4.61 44.45
N LYS A 810 -47.05 5.33 44.32
CA LYS A 810 -47.31 6.78 44.52
C LYS A 810 -46.45 7.81 43.76
N GLN A 811 -47.05 8.58 42.84
CA GLN A 811 -47.69 9.89 43.08
C GLN A 811 -46.76 10.92 43.75
N GLU A 812 -46.31 11.94 43.02
CA GLU A 812 -46.60 13.36 43.32
C GLU A 812 -46.01 14.36 42.31
N VAL A 813 -46.85 15.33 41.93
CA VAL A 813 -46.55 16.75 41.60
C VAL A 813 -45.72 17.06 40.34
N LYS A 814 -46.33 17.38 39.19
CA LYS A 814 -46.84 18.71 38.75
C LYS A 814 -45.78 19.85 38.76
N LYS A 815 -45.60 20.40 37.55
CA LYS A 815 -45.57 21.83 37.18
C LYS A 815 -44.22 22.57 37.09
N GLN A 816 -44.18 23.41 36.04
CA GLN A 816 -43.37 24.61 35.79
C GLN A 816 -41.95 24.35 35.25
N GLU A 817 -41.41 25.07 34.28
CA GLU A 817 -41.85 26.20 33.46
C GLU A 817 -40.83 26.37 32.33
N THR A 818 -41.29 26.88 31.21
CA THR A 818 -40.55 27.53 30.12
C THR A 818 -39.29 28.31 30.53
N LYS A 819 -38.16 28.05 29.87
CA LYS A 819 -37.49 29.00 28.96
C LYS A 819 -36.46 28.30 28.08
#